data_AF-A0A934AIT6-F1
#
_entry.id   AF-A0A934AIT6-F1
#
_cell.length_a   1.000
_cell.length_b   1.000
_cell.length_c   1.000
_cell.angle_alpha   90.00
_cell.angle_beta   90.00
_cell.angle_gamma   90.00
#
_symmetry.space_group_name_H-M   'P 1'
#
loop_
_entity.id
_entity.type
_entity.pdbx_description
1 polymer ?
#
loop_
_entity_poly.entity_id
_entity_poly.type
_entity_poly.pdbx_seq_one_letter_code
_entity_poly.pdbx_strand_id
1 'polypeptide(L)'
;MPRAALWALAIILWTTPSSGLAQQIRAVSLPSGNNAIPAVPVSMSAPAMDLRLDRLTGGSGFLAPSVNSVAAPALSDTAQPGLPVLAQPALPAAPEAGRSFATPETSLPSSVLSVSKTPVKTQEAAGSEEAGRGAFERLSAEVPFAEPKAADLQGQKEYADRSFDFKLGAESAAAGAVAGADLAASPIDYEAAGLDYESAGLDYETAGRGRAKAEEPASNSDDGGGADYPVRTVTFNNKEFPSVALRPNVPVEDEIVKAIKASRKTIRLALYEFKNRAVMDALARAKRRGVKIQLIVDYSNVFPKNDPDAAYRMRRSNELWSLIRDGYDLRVLRGVTAYGINHNKFAIFDGRLAQFGSYNYSFTSENSHYENALFTTQKSRVWALKEYYDYLLGISVPFAQAREHSWPQTPAKPPAGTQAGTVDLNGTALPAILFMPDGTAFEDAVVKGLDAAKKSVDVAMFALRSRRITDALVRAHERGVKVRMVMDESQSTSEYFGPFVQWLASKGIAVKTLAGPNPDSDFPMAEKTHHKFMILDGRIVETGSANWTKRASVDNYENAHFLDDKTDAAAFSFAFEHMFKIAQAFAKPAQLPVLPTDEELLHDILNPPPPKPTPPAPDLPDLPAAPIVDFNGAQLPSYALLPDHPIAPNIIKAIDAAKKTIRLALYEFTSESILEALRRAKTRGVKVELVLDRNHVYTSGINHEDQPRKPKPQVVALIKEGFDVKILRGKRSGVMHNKIMVVDDGLVGFGSYNLTDVAEQSHFENFIFTKDAGRVAAHLKYFQYMRGLAEDIDMAKLDEILARTLRSMQEAQDAGEASGTHLRRPEYPPPPQDTDQPIKLGNEAFPRQLFSPQGAIEAALIRAIKAAKVSIEIAMFSFYSQAIADALLEVKNNRPEVAIRIVMDYSQSKVSKIDDWFAWHGFDTRLIQGPRGEDGDPMFEKMHNKLMMVDGKFLETGSFNYSPNAENNSFENANFFDDDATLAGYTVYFQRLWLQGWKPAPPKRKPKPRGIAARAPPHNDSGSPLESASPAVPVGASR
;
A
#
# COMPACT_ATOMS: atom_id res chain seq x y z
N MET A 1 21.37 -33.96 -33.73
CA MET A 1 20.40 -33.63 -34.81
C MET A 1 19.04 -34.26 -34.49
N PRO A 2 17.92 -33.77 -35.06
CA PRO A 2 16.55 -34.11 -34.66
C PRO A 2 15.79 -35.01 -35.66
N ARG A 3 14.55 -35.41 -35.31
CA ARG A 3 13.32 -35.63 -36.15
C ARG A 3 12.13 -35.91 -35.18
N ALA A 4 10.90 -35.36 -35.32
CA ALA A 4 9.92 -35.31 -36.43
C ALA A 4 9.23 -36.69 -36.68
N ALA A 5 7.93 -36.85 -36.98
CA ALA A 5 6.79 -35.97 -37.34
C ALA A 5 5.46 -36.57 -36.73
N LEU A 6 4.31 -35.90 -36.49
CA LEU A 6 3.28 -35.23 -37.34
C LEU A 6 2.35 -36.19 -38.17
N TRP A 7 1.13 -35.72 -38.55
CA TRP A 7 -0.06 -36.39 -39.19
C TRP A 7 -1.09 -37.07 -38.21
N ALA A 8 -2.43 -36.88 -38.18
CA ALA A 8 -3.54 -36.26 -38.99
C ALA A 8 -4.34 -37.25 -39.91
N LEU A 9 -5.63 -37.09 -40.33
CA LEU A 9 -6.61 -35.96 -40.36
C LEU A 9 -8.09 -36.42 -40.64
N ALA A 10 -9.15 -35.98 -39.89
CA ALA A 10 -10.60 -35.99 -40.28
C ALA A 10 -11.46 -35.08 -39.32
N ILE A 11 -12.42 -34.17 -39.65
CA ILE A 11 -13.51 -33.99 -40.67
C ILE A 11 -14.93 -34.33 -40.05
N ILE A 12 -15.77 -33.37 -39.58
CA ILE A 12 -16.77 -32.48 -40.28
C ILE A 12 -18.19 -33.13 -40.39
N LEU A 13 -19.38 -32.51 -40.12
CA LEU A 13 -19.82 -31.13 -39.74
C LEU A 13 -21.25 -31.08 -39.04
N TRP A 14 -21.57 -29.91 -38.45
CA TRP A 14 -22.88 -29.21 -38.16
C TRP A 14 -24.28 -29.86 -38.05
N THR A 15 -25.11 -29.34 -37.12
CA THR A 15 -26.39 -28.59 -37.36
C THR A 15 -26.91 -27.85 -36.09
N THR A 16 -27.71 -26.78 -36.26
CA THR A 16 -28.47 -25.99 -35.24
C THR A 16 -29.88 -25.66 -35.83
N PRO A 17 -30.84 -24.93 -35.19
CA PRO A 17 -30.96 -24.31 -33.85
C PRO A 17 -32.20 -24.89 -33.07
N SER A 18 -33.17 -24.26 -32.37
CA SER A 18 -33.53 -22.87 -31.95
C SER A 18 -34.66 -22.87 -30.88
N SER A 19 -34.70 -21.88 -29.96
CA SER A 19 -35.86 -21.40 -29.13
C SER A 19 -36.57 -22.39 -28.17
N GLY A 20 -37.21 -21.99 -27.06
CA GLY A 20 -37.38 -20.68 -26.39
C GLY A 20 -38.58 -20.66 -25.41
N LEU A 21 -38.65 -19.64 -24.53
CA LEU A 21 -39.81 -19.21 -23.69
C LEU A 21 -40.33 -20.05 -22.48
N ALA A 22 -40.29 -19.39 -21.31
CA ALA A 22 -41.38 -19.16 -20.34
C ALA A 22 -41.89 -20.23 -19.32
N GLN A 23 -41.98 -19.76 -18.05
CA GLN A 23 -43.09 -19.94 -17.07
C GLN A 23 -43.43 -21.36 -16.52
N GLN A 24 -43.99 -21.56 -15.31
CA GLN A 24 -44.04 -20.79 -14.03
C GLN A 24 -44.55 -21.74 -12.89
N ILE A 25 -44.56 -21.26 -11.62
CA ILE A 25 -45.44 -21.69 -10.50
C ILE A 25 -45.16 -23.04 -9.77
N ARG A 26 -45.03 -22.90 -8.43
CA ARG A 26 -45.43 -23.76 -7.26
C ARG A 26 -45.83 -25.24 -7.54
N ALA A 27 -45.20 -26.27 -6.97
CA ALA A 27 -45.01 -26.66 -5.54
C ALA A 27 -46.14 -27.55 -4.95
N VAL A 28 -45.89 -28.15 -3.76
CA VAL A 28 -46.80 -28.91 -2.86
C VAL A 28 -46.80 -30.47 -2.96
N SER A 29 -46.17 -31.08 -1.94
CA SER A 29 -46.50 -32.35 -1.24
C SER A 29 -46.17 -33.77 -1.75
N LEU A 30 -45.50 -34.48 -0.82
CA LEU A 30 -45.50 -35.92 -0.46
C LEU A 30 -46.95 -36.51 -0.27
N PRO A 31 -47.21 -37.84 -0.12
CA PRO A 31 -46.39 -38.77 0.69
C PRO A 31 -46.39 -40.31 0.45
N SER A 32 -45.54 -40.98 1.24
CA SER A 32 -45.70 -42.31 1.88
C SER A 32 -45.53 -43.63 1.11
N GLY A 33 -44.82 -44.57 1.77
CA GLY A 33 -44.65 -45.99 1.45
C GLY A 33 -43.53 -46.58 2.33
N ASN A 34 -43.73 -47.72 3.02
CA ASN A 34 -42.85 -48.15 4.13
C ASN A 34 -42.75 -49.69 4.32
N ASN A 35 -41.63 -50.14 4.93
CA ASN A 35 -41.35 -51.46 5.59
C ASN A 35 -41.02 -52.76 4.79
N ALA A 36 -39.78 -53.26 5.04
CA ALA A 36 -39.39 -54.59 5.59
C ALA A 36 -39.24 -55.91 4.74
N ILE A 37 -37.97 -56.26 4.41
CA ILE A 37 -37.12 -57.42 4.89
C ILE A 37 -37.76 -58.85 4.95
N PRO A 38 -37.19 -59.87 4.24
CA PRO A 38 -36.17 -60.83 4.78
C PRO A 38 -35.18 -61.45 3.72
N ALA A 39 -34.23 -62.40 3.98
CA ALA A 39 -33.25 -62.65 5.07
C ALA A 39 -32.28 -63.86 4.75
N VAL A 40 -31.02 -63.86 5.26
CA VAL A 40 -30.17 -64.96 5.86
C VAL A 40 -30.09 -66.37 5.19
N PRO A 41 -28.91 -67.05 4.96
CA PRO A 41 -27.79 -67.37 5.91
C PRO A 41 -26.34 -67.30 5.32
N VAL A 42 -25.21 -67.76 5.93
CA VAL A 42 -24.55 -67.75 7.28
C VAL A 42 -23.17 -68.46 7.16
N SER A 43 -22.07 -67.94 7.74
CA SER A 43 -20.88 -68.74 8.16
C SER A 43 -19.97 -67.95 9.15
N MET A 44 -19.09 -68.67 9.88
CA MET A 44 -18.29 -68.23 11.06
C MET A 44 -16.94 -67.55 10.66
N SER A 45 -16.08 -66.98 11.55
CA SER A 45 -15.89 -67.07 13.01
C SER A 45 -15.17 -65.84 13.65
N ALA A 46 -15.29 -65.65 14.98
CA ALA A 46 -14.47 -64.74 15.84
C ALA A 46 -13.31 -65.53 16.55
N PRO A 47 -12.58 -65.12 17.64
CA PRO A 47 -12.80 -64.14 18.75
C PRO A 47 -11.55 -63.23 19.05
N ALA A 48 -11.27 -62.65 20.24
CA ALA A 48 -11.98 -61.69 21.12
C ALA A 48 -10.96 -60.94 22.05
N MET A 49 -11.44 -60.09 22.98
CA MET A 49 -10.65 -59.23 23.92
C MET A 49 -10.13 -59.98 25.18
N ASP A 50 -9.19 -59.38 25.96
CA ASP A 50 -9.48 -58.77 27.29
C ASP A 50 -8.31 -57.92 27.86
N LEU A 51 -8.54 -57.22 28.98
CA LEU A 51 -7.64 -56.35 29.77
C LEU A 51 -7.21 -57.01 31.10
N ARG A 52 -6.00 -56.69 31.61
CA ARG A 52 -5.74 -56.37 33.04
C ARG A 52 -4.30 -55.90 33.32
N LEU A 53 -4.11 -55.40 34.54
CA LEU A 53 -2.90 -54.72 35.05
C LEU A 53 -2.47 -55.38 36.37
N ASP A 54 -1.18 -55.61 36.63
CA ASP A 54 -0.58 -55.36 37.96
C ASP A 54 0.97 -55.40 38.05
N ARG A 55 1.51 -54.43 38.80
CA ARG A 55 2.66 -54.46 39.75
C ARG A 55 4.10 -54.98 39.42
N LEU A 56 5.02 -54.01 39.65
CA LEU A 56 6.20 -54.03 40.58
C LEU A 56 7.64 -54.34 40.09
N THR A 57 8.55 -53.44 40.51
CA THR A 57 10.03 -53.53 40.64
C THR A 57 10.88 -53.72 39.36
N GLY A 58 12.08 -53.15 39.24
CA GLY A 58 12.76 -52.15 40.10
C GLY A 58 14.24 -51.91 39.74
N GLY A 59 14.72 -50.65 39.93
CA GLY A 59 16.12 -50.22 39.73
C GLY A 59 16.61 -50.14 38.27
N SER A 60 17.83 -49.66 37.94
CA SER A 60 18.78 -48.71 38.57
C SER A 60 20.14 -48.79 37.83
N GLY A 61 20.82 -47.66 37.57
CA GLY A 61 22.09 -47.61 36.80
C GLY A 61 21.88 -46.98 35.42
N PHE A 62 22.44 -45.82 35.01
CA PHE A 62 23.78 -45.24 35.23
C PHE A 62 24.94 -46.14 34.79
N LEU A 63 25.46 -45.91 33.58
CA LEU A 63 26.81 -45.34 33.38
C LEU A 63 27.11 -45.07 31.88
N ALA A 64 27.96 -44.08 31.64
CA ALA A 64 28.72 -43.84 30.42
C ALA A 64 30.22 -43.81 30.83
N PRO A 65 31.21 -43.48 29.96
CA PRO A 65 31.21 -43.35 28.50
C PRO A 65 32.35 -44.21 27.88
N SER A 66 32.68 -44.01 26.60
CA SER A 66 34.08 -43.91 26.15
C SER A 66 34.19 -43.38 24.72
N VAL A 67 35.34 -42.80 24.41
CA VAL A 67 35.73 -42.31 23.08
C VAL A 67 37.06 -42.97 22.74
N ASN A 68 37.26 -43.38 21.47
CA ASN A 68 38.58 -43.42 20.87
C ASN A 68 38.48 -43.46 19.34
N SER A 69 39.38 -42.73 18.68
CA SER A 69 39.71 -42.84 17.26
C SER A 69 41.11 -43.43 17.12
N VAL A 70 41.48 -43.94 15.94
CA VAL A 70 42.87 -43.91 15.39
C VAL A 70 42.91 -44.53 13.98
N ALA A 71 43.56 -43.80 13.06
CA ALA A 71 44.28 -44.20 11.83
C ALA A 71 43.71 -45.20 10.79
N ALA A 72 44.23 -45.07 9.57
CA ALA A 72 44.04 -45.97 8.42
C ALA A 72 45.40 -46.46 7.87
N PRO A 73 45.41 -47.47 6.97
CA PRO A 73 46.52 -47.74 6.05
C PRO A 73 46.11 -47.62 4.55
N ALA A 74 47.06 -47.84 3.63
CA ALA A 74 46.87 -47.74 2.16
C ALA A 74 47.78 -48.76 1.40
N LEU A 75 47.72 -48.74 0.04
CA LEU A 75 48.44 -49.59 -0.96
C LEU A 75 47.79 -50.98 -1.25
N SER A 76 47.83 -51.57 -2.46
CA SER A 76 48.12 -51.08 -3.84
C SER A 76 47.62 -52.07 -4.95
N ASP A 77 47.71 -51.64 -6.22
CA ASP A 77 47.81 -52.40 -7.50
C ASP A 77 46.69 -53.34 -8.04
N THR A 78 46.29 -53.15 -9.33
CA THR A 78 46.51 -54.12 -10.46
C THR A 78 45.99 -53.63 -11.85
N ALA A 79 46.31 -54.38 -12.92
CA ALA A 79 46.47 -53.98 -14.35
C ALA A 79 45.22 -53.85 -15.28
N GLN A 80 45.47 -53.55 -16.57
CA GLN A 80 44.52 -53.39 -17.71
C GLN A 80 44.05 -54.73 -18.36
N PRO A 81 43.18 -54.71 -19.40
CA PRO A 81 43.68 -54.68 -20.80
C PRO A 81 42.80 -53.95 -21.87
N GLY A 82 43.38 -53.57 -23.03
CA GLY A 82 42.64 -53.49 -24.33
C GLY A 82 42.90 -52.29 -25.29
N LEU A 83 43.22 -52.57 -26.57
CA LEU A 83 43.27 -51.66 -27.75
C LEU A 83 43.04 -52.50 -29.04
N PRO A 84 42.43 -51.99 -30.15
CA PRO A 84 43.10 -51.13 -31.16
C PRO A 84 42.22 -50.00 -31.80
N VAL A 85 42.69 -48.78 -32.10
CA VAL A 85 43.53 -48.23 -33.23
C VAL A 85 42.75 -47.85 -34.53
N LEU A 86 43.17 -46.75 -35.19
CA LEU A 86 42.69 -46.05 -36.42
C LEU A 86 41.56 -45.01 -36.19
N ALA A 87 41.57 -43.79 -36.78
CA ALA A 87 42.63 -43.00 -37.46
C ALA A 87 42.25 -41.48 -37.51
N GLN A 88 43.20 -40.59 -37.84
CA GLN A 88 42.96 -39.16 -38.13
C GLN A 88 43.15 -38.82 -39.63
N PRO A 89 42.43 -37.80 -40.13
CA PRO A 89 43.06 -36.66 -40.82
C PRO A 89 42.53 -35.31 -40.25
N ALA A 90 43.32 -34.28 -39.95
CA ALA A 90 44.29 -33.47 -40.73
C ALA A 90 43.70 -32.09 -41.12
N LEU A 91 44.51 -31.03 -41.00
CA LEU A 91 44.16 -29.63 -41.32
C LEU A 91 44.42 -29.29 -42.79
N PRO A 92 43.68 -28.30 -43.32
CA PRO A 92 44.31 -27.14 -43.99
C PRO A 92 43.79 -25.82 -43.38
N ALA A 93 44.64 -24.90 -42.92
CA ALA A 93 45.49 -23.97 -43.68
C ALA A 93 44.77 -22.63 -44.01
N ALA A 94 45.49 -21.51 -43.82
CA ALA A 94 45.00 -20.14 -44.02
C ALA A 94 45.58 -19.51 -45.30
N PRO A 95 45.06 -18.35 -45.71
CA PRO A 95 45.81 -17.37 -46.51
C PRO A 95 46.05 -16.06 -45.76
N GLU A 96 47.28 -15.53 -45.83
CA GLU A 96 47.64 -14.18 -45.37
C GLU A 96 47.66 -13.16 -46.52
N ALA A 97 47.18 -11.93 -46.27
CA ALA A 97 47.66 -10.65 -46.83
C ALA A 97 46.73 -9.51 -46.37
N GLY A 98 47.16 -8.31 -45.97
CA GLY A 98 48.52 -7.79 -45.74
C GLY A 98 48.51 -6.25 -45.56
N ARG A 99 49.66 -5.65 -45.17
CA ARG A 99 49.91 -4.21 -44.85
C ARG A 99 49.46 -3.82 -43.41
N SER A 100 50.30 -3.35 -42.47
CA SER A 100 51.30 -2.23 -42.42
C SER A 100 50.63 -0.84 -42.48
N PHE A 101 50.81 0.13 -41.58
CA PHE A 101 51.91 0.53 -40.67
C PHE A 101 51.33 1.34 -39.46
N ALA A 102 52.00 1.74 -38.35
CA ALA A 102 53.35 1.52 -37.75
C ALA A 102 53.35 1.94 -36.25
N THR A 103 54.49 1.80 -35.56
CA THR A 103 54.87 2.39 -34.24
C THR A 103 56.02 3.42 -34.46
N PRO A 104 56.36 4.39 -33.57
CA PRO A 104 56.88 4.18 -32.19
C PRO A 104 56.39 5.30 -31.18
N GLU A 105 56.97 5.63 -30.01
CA GLU A 105 58.24 5.29 -29.33
C GLU A 105 58.23 5.62 -27.81
N THR A 106 58.97 4.85 -26.98
CA THR A 106 59.63 5.26 -25.69
C THR A 106 58.85 5.91 -24.52
N SER A 107 59.30 5.90 -23.24
CA SER A 107 60.41 5.19 -22.55
C SER A 107 60.21 5.20 -21.03
N LEU A 108 60.73 4.19 -20.32
CA LEU A 108 61.09 4.25 -18.89
C LEU A 108 62.53 4.75 -18.72
N PRO A 109 62.85 5.37 -17.56
CA PRO A 109 63.97 4.83 -16.76
C PRO A 109 63.69 4.86 -15.23
N SER A 110 64.02 3.79 -14.48
CA SER A 110 65.20 3.66 -13.57
C SER A 110 64.96 4.15 -12.12
N SER A 111 64.95 3.31 -11.06
CA SER A 111 66.09 2.64 -10.36
C SER A 111 66.53 3.39 -9.08
N VAL A 112 67.12 2.85 -7.98
CA VAL A 112 67.30 1.51 -7.36
C VAL A 112 68.03 1.75 -5.99
N LEU A 113 67.97 0.82 -5.01
CA LEU A 113 68.67 0.82 -3.68
C LEU A 113 68.24 1.91 -2.63
N SER A 114 68.60 1.88 -1.33
CA SER A 114 68.56 0.79 -0.32
C SER A 114 68.98 1.25 1.10
N VAL A 115 68.57 0.51 2.15
CA VAL A 115 69.34 0.25 3.42
C VAL A 115 69.48 1.38 4.49
N SER A 116 68.55 1.33 5.46
CA SER A 116 68.80 1.20 6.92
C SER A 116 68.96 2.40 7.90
N LYS A 117 68.59 2.07 9.16
CA LYS A 117 69.06 2.57 10.48
C LYS A 117 68.61 3.95 11.03
N THR A 118 67.79 3.82 12.06
CA THR A 118 67.68 4.61 13.32
C THR A 118 69.02 5.04 13.97
N PRO A 119 69.04 5.84 15.06
CA PRO A 119 67.96 6.56 15.79
C PRO A 119 68.29 8.05 16.11
N VAL A 120 67.53 8.70 17.02
CA VAL A 120 68.00 9.51 18.22
C VAL A 120 67.17 10.78 18.51
N LYS A 121 66.40 10.73 19.62
CA LYS A 121 66.03 11.81 20.59
C LYS A 121 65.42 13.13 20.04
N THR A 122 64.93 14.13 20.81
CA THR A 122 64.81 14.53 22.25
C THR A 122 63.56 15.46 22.30
N GLN A 123 62.80 15.75 23.38
CA GLN A 123 62.76 15.37 24.81
C GLN A 123 61.30 15.61 25.32
N GLU A 124 60.79 14.90 26.35
CA GLU A 124 60.48 15.41 27.73
C GLU A 124 59.73 16.76 27.83
N ALA A 125 58.73 16.97 28.70
CA ALA A 125 58.15 16.20 29.82
C ALA A 125 56.59 16.33 29.78
N ALA A 126 55.73 15.41 30.27
CA ALA A 126 55.68 14.61 31.51
C ALA A 126 55.36 15.45 32.79
N GLY A 127 54.58 14.98 33.77
CA GLY A 127 53.78 13.73 33.92
C GLY A 127 52.33 14.05 34.33
N SER A 128 51.55 13.20 35.02
CA SER A 128 51.69 11.81 35.54
C SER A 128 50.28 11.37 36.03
N GLU A 129 49.89 10.12 36.29
CA GLU A 129 50.39 8.74 36.14
C GLU A 129 49.12 7.84 36.03
N GLU A 130 49.06 6.78 35.22
CA GLU A 130 49.37 5.37 35.54
C GLU A 130 48.66 4.78 36.79
N ALA A 131 48.20 3.53 36.84
CA ALA A 131 48.38 2.37 35.94
C ALA A 131 47.07 1.55 35.80
N GLY A 132 46.92 0.55 34.92
CA GLY A 132 47.91 -0.05 34.01
C GLY A 132 47.29 -0.99 32.96
N ARG A 133 48.13 -1.66 32.16
CA ARG A 133 47.76 -2.59 31.06
C ARG A 133 48.18 -4.04 31.34
N GLY A 134 47.54 -4.98 30.66
CA GLY A 134 47.90 -6.41 30.62
C GLY A 134 46.79 -7.26 29.96
N ALA A 135 46.56 -7.16 28.65
CA ALA A 135 47.33 -7.76 27.55
C ALA A 135 47.02 -9.25 27.30
N PHE A 136 46.30 -9.54 26.20
CA PHE A 136 46.54 -10.68 25.30
C PHE A 136 46.00 -10.36 23.91
N GLU A 137 46.41 -11.11 22.88
CA GLU A 137 46.44 -10.67 21.48
C GLU A 137 46.08 -11.81 20.50
N ARG A 138 45.68 -11.44 19.26
CA ARG A 138 45.52 -12.28 18.05
C ARG A 138 44.32 -13.25 18.01
N LEU A 139 43.40 -12.99 17.08
CA LEU A 139 43.50 -13.56 15.73
C LEU A 139 42.57 -12.81 14.76
N SER A 140 43.16 -12.11 13.80
CA SER A 140 42.45 -11.43 12.70
C SER A 140 43.29 -11.60 11.43
N ALA A 141 42.75 -12.34 10.45
CA ALA A 141 43.33 -12.52 9.13
C ALA A 141 42.29 -12.09 8.08
N GLU A 142 42.76 -11.61 6.93
CA GLU A 142 41.98 -10.77 6.04
C GLU A 142 41.23 -11.53 4.95
N VAL A 143 40.12 -10.95 4.49
CA VAL A 143 39.69 -11.02 3.08
C VAL A 143 39.54 -9.57 2.61
N PRO A 144 40.32 -9.10 1.62
CA PRO A 144 40.41 -7.66 1.33
C PRO A 144 39.20 -7.14 0.56
N PHE A 145 38.73 -5.96 0.95
CA PHE A 145 37.84 -5.13 0.14
C PHE A 145 38.68 -4.44 -0.95
N ALA A 146 38.22 -4.43 -2.20
CA ALA A 146 38.87 -3.65 -3.26
C ALA A 146 38.32 -2.21 -3.24
N GLU A 147 39.20 -1.22 -3.01
CA GLU A 147 38.82 0.18 -3.14
C GLU A 147 38.63 0.58 -4.62
N PRO A 148 37.59 1.35 -4.96
CA PRO A 148 37.48 1.98 -6.28
C PRO A 148 38.58 3.03 -6.46
N LYS A 149 39.03 3.23 -7.70
CA LYS A 149 40.19 4.08 -7.97
C LYS A 149 39.84 5.56 -7.89
N ALA A 150 40.80 6.39 -7.47
CA ALA A 150 40.63 7.83 -7.27
C ALA A 150 40.28 8.65 -8.52
N ALA A 151 40.10 8.04 -9.70
CA ALA A 151 39.53 8.68 -10.88
C ALA A 151 38.00 8.87 -10.77
N ASP A 152 37.31 8.01 -10.00
CA ASP A 152 35.83 7.96 -9.96
C ASP A 152 35.20 8.97 -8.98
N LEU A 153 36.00 9.84 -8.35
CA LEU A 153 35.57 10.76 -7.28
C LEU A 153 35.75 12.25 -7.60
N GLN A 154 36.29 12.62 -8.75
CA GLN A 154 36.66 14.01 -9.06
C GLN A 154 35.50 14.91 -9.55
N GLY A 155 34.25 14.49 -9.32
CA GLY A 155 33.03 15.24 -9.66
C GLY A 155 32.20 15.77 -8.47
N GLN A 156 32.53 15.42 -7.23
CA GLN A 156 31.68 15.72 -6.05
C GLN A 156 32.30 16.69 -5.03
N LYS A 157 33.51 17.21 -5.25
CA LYS A 157 34.25 17.97 -4.22
C LYS A 157 34.24 19.49 -4.36
N GLU A 158 33.54 20.05 -5.36
CA GLU A 158 33.50 21.50 -5.61
C GLU A 158 32.19 22.19 -5.15
N TYR A 159 31.24 21.42 -4.58
CA TYR A 159 29.93 21.93 -4.13
C TYR A 159 29.81 22.16 -2.62
N ALA A 160 30.89 21.97 -1.86
CA ALA A 160 30.92 22.17 -0.40
C ALA A 160 31.16 23.64 0.01
N ASP A 161 31.99 24.38 -0.74
CA ASP A 161 32.53 25.69 -0.34
C ASP A 161 31.73 26.89 -0.88
N ARG A 162 30.40 26.77 -0.93
CA ARG A 162 29.48 27.89 -1.25
C ARG A 162 28.43 28.12 -0.16
N SER A 163 28.92 28.28 1.07
CA SER A 163 28.14 28.79 2.20
C SER A 163 27.67 30.23 1.93
N PHE A 164 26.36 30.45 1.85
CA PHE A 164 25.79 31.81 1.90
C PHE A 164 25.87 32.33 3.34
N ASP A 165 26.80 33.26 3.57
CA ASP A 165 27.02 33.92 4.86
C ASP A 165 25.87 34.88 5.20
N PHE A 166 25.13 34.60 6.27
CA PHE A 166 24.04 35.46 6.75
C PHE A 166 24.37 35.98 8.15
N LYS A 167 25.01 37.14 8.19
CA LYS A 167 25.42 37.82 9.42
C LYS A 167 24.20 38.27 10.23
N LEU A 168 23.98 37.63 11.38
CA LEU A 168 23.11 38.15 12.42
C LEU A 168 23.77 39.38 13.07
N GLY A 169 23.29 40.56 12.72
CA GLY A 169 23.57 41.78 13.50
C GLY A 169 22.93 41.67 14.88
N ALA A 170 23.66 42.08 15.92
CA ALA A 170 23.18 42.07 17.29
C ALA A 170 23.03 43.51 17.80
N GLU A 171 21.86 43.87 18.32
CA GLU A 171 21.68 45.09 19.11
C GLU A 171 20.59 44.92 20.18
N SER A 172 20.78 45.65 21.29
CA SER A 172 20.03 45.73 22.55
C SER A 172 18.49 45.74 22.43
N ALA A 173 17.67 45.12 23.29
CA ALA A 173 17.66 44.99 24.77
C ALA A 173 17.10 46.21 25.55
N ALA A 174 15.90 46.07 26.14
CA ALA A 174 15.43 46.84 27.30
C ALA A 174 14.15 46.23 27.96
N ALA A 175 13.94 46.58 29.24
CA ALA A 175 12.97 46.05 30.20
C ALA A 175 11.47 46.29 29.91
N GLY A 176 10.61 45.56 30.66
CA GLY A 176 9.16 45.81 30.75
C GLY A 176 8.44 44.82 31.68
N ALA A 177 8.33 45.14 32.98
CA ALA A 177 7.69 44.28 33.98
C ALA A 177 6.46 44.95 34.62
N VAL A 178 5.37 44.20 34.81
CA VAL A 178 4.21 44.54 35.65
C VAL A 178 3.75 43.25 36.33
N ALA A 179 3.20 43.33 37.54
CA ALA A 179 2.89 42.18 38.38
C ALA A 179 1.53 42.31 39.10
N GLY A 180 1.00 41.18 39.57
CA GLY A 180 0.12 41.10 40.73
C GLY A 180 -1.38 40.84 40.47
N ALA A 181 -1.86 39.68 40.93
CA ALA A 181 -3.01 39.55 41.82
C ALA A 181 -3.14 38.10 42.33
N ASP A 182 -3.09 37.89 43.65
CA ASP A 182 -3.48 36.63 44.30
C ASP A 182 -4.99 36.58 44.55
N LEU A 183 -5.59 35.38 44.53
CA LEU A 183 -6.67 34.98 45.44
C LEU A 183 -6.57 33.47 45.72
N ALA A 184 -6.96 33.05 46.93
CA ALA A 184 -6.82 31.68 47.43
C ALA A 184 -7.99 31.29 48.38
N ALA A 185 -8.01 30.02 48.80
CA ALA A 185 -9.02 29.37 49.68
C ALA A 185 -10.40 29.13 49.01
N SER A 186 -11.19 28.11 49.37
CA SER A 186 -11.01 27.02 50.37
C SER A 186 -11.80 25.76 49.94
N PRO A 187 -11.58 24.57 50.56
CA PRO A 187 -12.25 23.32 50.19
C PRO A 187 -13.62 23.13 50.85
N ILE A 188 -14.43 22.22 50.29
CA ILE A 188 -15.60 21.61 50.93
C ILE A 188 -15.52 20.09 50.74
N ASP A 189 -15.89 19.35 51.77
CA ASP A 189 -15.84 17.88 51.88
C ASP A 189 -17.16 17.39 52.49
N TYR A 190 -17.71 16.28 51.98
CA TYR A 190 -18.84 15.55 52.57
C TYR A 190 -18.98 14.15 51.94
N GLU A 191 -18.60 13.10 52.68
CA GLU A 191 -19.28 11.81 52.59
C GLU A 191 -20.70 11.93 53.18
N ALA A 192 -21.69 11.26 52.57
CA ALA A 192 -22.72 10.40 53.22
C ALA A 192 -24.05 10.34 52.45
N ALA A 193 -24.33 9.21 51.80
CA ALA A 193 -25.65 8.54 51.71
C ALA A 193 -25.56 7.33 50.78
N GLY A 194 -26.20 6.23 51.17
CA GLY A 194 -26.45 5.07 50.29
C GLY A 194 -27.93 4.96 49.94
N LEU A 195 -28.41 3.71 49.79
CA LEU A 195 -29.72 3.28 49.28
C LEU A 195 -29.74 3.29 47.73
N ASP A 196 -29.82 2.19 46.97
CA ASP A 196 -30.52 0.87 47.07
C ASP A 196 -31.79 0.83 46.20
N TYR A 197 -32.14 -0.36 45.71
CA TYR A 197 -32.98 -0.61 44.53
C TYR A 197 -34.44 -0.99 44.86
N GLU A 198 -35.27 -1.02 43.80
CA GLU A 198 -36.64 -1.55 43.73
C GLU A 198 -37.78 -0.82 44.47
N SER A 199 -38.66 -0.18 43.68
CA SER A 199 -40.11 -0.50 43.69
C SER A 199 -40.79 0.16 42.48
N ALA A 200 -41.94 -0.39 42.05
CA ALA A 200 -42.61 -0.01 40.80
C ALA A 200 -43.97 0.68 41.03
N GLY A 201 -44.38 1.53 40.09
CA GLY A 201 -45.72 2.14 40.07
C GLY A 201 -45.94 3.02 38.85
N LEU A 202 -46.89 2.65 37.99
CA LEU A 202 -47.44 3.48 36.93
C LEU A 202 -48.81 4.00 37.39
N ASP A 203 -49.11 5.28 37.14
CA ASP A 203 -50.46 5.71 36.77
C ASP A 203 -50.43 7.00 35.92
N TYR A 204 -51.54 7.33 35.26
CA TYR A 204 -51.66 8.40 34.26
C TYR A 204 -52.78 9.41 34.57
N GLU A 205 -52.72 10.57 33.90
CA GLU A 205 -53.70 11.69 33.91
C GLU A 205 -53.83 12.47 35.24
N THR A 206 -53.55 13.77 35.25
CA THR A 206 -54.44 14.78 34.66
C THR A 206 -53.69 16.08 34.27
N ALA A 207 -54.33 16.94 33.46
CA ALA A 207 -53.64 17.96 32.65
C ALA A 207 -53.53 19.37 33.28
N GLY A 208 -52.42 20.06 33.02
CA GLY A 208 -52.22 21.50 33.30
C GLY A 208 -51.18 22.13 32.38
N ARG A 209 -51.59 23.06 31.50
CA ARG A 209 -50.72 23.57 30.41
C ARG A 209 -49.64 24.54 30.91
N GLY A 210 -48.37 24.22 30.66
CA GLY A 210 -47.24 25.17 30.74
C GLY A 210 -46.10 24.76 29.81
N ARG A 211 -45.55 25.69 29.03
CA ARG A 211 -44.35 25.44 28.18
C ARG A 211 -43.09 25.56 29.03
N ALA A 212 -42.71 24.47 29.70
CA ALA A 212 -41.33 24.27 30.15
C ALA A 212 -40.44 23.87 28.96
N LYS A 213 -39.11 23.89 29.15
CA LYS A 213 -38.18 23.29 28.17
C LYS A 213 -38.45 21.79 28.08
N ALA A 214 -38.29 21.21 26.89
CA ALA A 214 -38.07 19.77 26.81
C ALA A 214 -36.70 19.48 27.42
N GLU A 215 -36.66 18.56 28.39
CA GLU A 215 -35.43 17.87 28.74
C GLU A 215 -35.05 16.97 27.56
N GLU A 216 -33.77 16.93 27.20
CA GLU A 216 -33.31 16.04 26.14
C GLU A 216 -33.40 14.59 26.63
N PRO A 217 -33.86 13.63 25.80
CA PRO A 217 -33.83 12.23 26.18
C PRO A 217 -32.37 11.83 26.40
N ALA A 218 -32.04 11.30 27.59
CA ALA A 218 -30.70 10.87 27.93
C ALA A 218 -30.13 9.97 26.83
N SER A 219 -29.01 10.38 26.22
CA SER A 219 -28.52 9.72 25.02
C SER A 219 -27.96 8.34 25.35
N ASN A 220 -28.51 7.31 24.68
CA ASN A 220 -27.99 5.93 24.72
C ASN A 220 -26.73 5.76 23.86
N SER A 221 -25.96 6.83 23.67
CA SER A 221 -24.97 7.00 22.59
C SER A 221 -23.56 6.57 23.00
N ASP A 222 -23.20 6.77 24.27
CA ASP A 222 -21.91 6.37 24.83
C ASP A 222 -21.71 4.85 24.70
N ASP A 223 -20.70 4.46 23.94
CA ASP A 223 -20.35 3.07 23.61
C ASP A 223 -19.06 2.58 24.31
N GLY A 224 -18.45 3.43 25.14
CA GLY A 224 -17.27 3.09 25.96
C GLY A 224 -17.54 3.10 27.47
N GLY A 225 -18.56 3.83 27.94
CA GLY A 225 -18.74 4.21 29.35
C GLY A 225 -18.10 5.56 29.71
N GLY A 226 -17.80 6.42 28.73
CA GLY A 226 -17.14 7.71 28.97
C GLY A 226 -15.71 7.59 29.51
N ALA A 227 -15.13 8.71 29.95
CA ALA A 227 -13.74 8.77 30.43
C ALA A 227 -13.58 8.36 31.90
N ASP A 228 -14.68 8.22 32.65
CA ASP A 228 -14.69 8.18 34.12
C ASP A 228 -14.42 6.79 34.73
N TYR A 229 -13.66 5.94 34.02
CA TYR A 229 -13.26 4.63 34.53
C TYR A 229 -12.07 4.75 35.50
N PRO A 230 -11.96 3.86 36.52
CA PRO A 230 -10.93 3.97 37.53
C PRO A 230 -9.53 3.72 36.94
N VAL A 231 -8.65 4.73 36.99
CA VAL A 231 -7.31 4.69 36.39
C VAL A 231 -6.25 5.28 37.34
N ARG A 232 -5.05 4.69 37.35
CA ARG A 232 -3.90 5.20 38.13
C ARG A 232 -3.03 6.10 37.28
N THR A 233 -2.50 7.17 37.86
CA THR A 233 -1.52 8.05 37.21
C THR A 233 -0.12 7.41 37.18
N VAL A 234 0.55 7.51 36.03
CA VAL A 234 1.93 7.07 35.79
C VAL A 234 2.77 8.27 35.36
N THR A 235 3.80 8.63 36.13
CA THR A 235 4.61 9.84 35.88
C THR A 235 5.93 9.53 35.17
N PHE A 236 6.19 10.21 34.05
CA PHE A 236 7.45 10.13 33.29
C PHE A 236 7.91 11.51 32.84
N ASN A 237 9.16 11.88 33.15
CA ASN A 237 9.80 13.16 32.78
C ASN A 237 8.93 14.42 33.04
N ASN A 238 8.23 14.44 34.18
CA ASN A 238 7.30 15.50 34.60
C ASN A 238 6.06 15.65 33.68
N LYS A 239 5.62 14.53 33.09
CA LYS A 239 4.31 14.36 32.46
C LYS A 239 3.62 13.13 33.06
N GLU A 240 2.31 13.21 33.11
CA GLU A 240 1.43 12.20 33.68
C GLU A 240 0.67 11.50 32.56
N PHE A 241 0.51 10.19 32.71
CA PHE A 241 -0.08 9.26 31.74
C PHE A 241 -1.08 8.35 32.46
N PRO A 242 -2.17 7.92 31.83
CA PRO A 242 -3.04 6.90 32.39
C PRO A 242 -2.31 5.54 32.35
N SER A 243 -2.40 4.77 33.43
CA SER A 243 -1.93 3.36 33.47
C SER A 243 -2.59 2.50 32.39
N VAL A 244 -3.87 2.74 32.10
CA VAL A 244 -4.64 2.08 31.05
C VAL A 244 -5.40 3.15 30.25
N ALA A 245 -5.19 3.20 28.94
CA ALA A 245 -5.96 3.97 27.97
C ALA A 245 -6.78 3.00 27.09
N LEU A 246 -8.08 3.27 26.94
CA LEU A 246 -9.04 2.46 26.19
C LEU A 246 -9.66 3.29 25.07
N ARG A 247 -9.80 2.75 23.86
CA ARG A 247 -10.60 3.36 22.78
C ARG A 247 -12.03 2.80 22.84
N PRO A 248 -13.08 3.65 22.75
CA PRO A 248 -13.07 5.08 22.40
C PRO A 248 -12.82 6.07 23.55
N ASN A 249 -12.79 5.61 24.81
CA ASN A 249 -12.84 6.43 26.03
C ASN A 249 -11.75 7.52 26.12
N VAL A 250 -10.50 7.20 25.75
CA VAL A 250 -9.32 8.07 25.88
C VAL A 250 -8.52 8.07 24.57
N PRO A 251 -8.14 9.23 24.00
CA PRO A 251 -7.30 9.26 22.80
C PRO A 251 -5.90 8.68 23.05
N VAL A 252 -5.52 7.65 22.29
CA VAL A 252 -4.27 6.90 22.53
C VAL A 252 -3.10 7.53 21.76
N GLU A 253 -3.34 8.09 20.56
CA GLU A 253 -2.34 8.85 19.81
C GLU A 253 -1.76 10.00 20.65
N ASP A 254 -2.58 10.75 21.38
CA ASP A 254 -2.12 11.89 22.18
C ASP A 254 -1.20 11.47 23.33
N GLU A 255 -1.49 10.35 23.99
CA GLU A 255 -0.63 9.80 25.05
C GLU A 255 0.73 9.33 24.50
N ILE A 256 0.74 8.67 23.33
CA ILE A 256 1.97 8.30 22.61
C ILE A 256 2.76 9.55 22.20
N VAL A 257 2.08 10.54 21.62
CA VAL A 257 2.68 11.82 21.22
C VAL A 257 3.22 12.58 22.43
N LYS A 258 2.55 12.55 23.59
CA LYS A 258 3.02 13.12 24.86
C LYS A 258 4.28 12.40 25.36
N ALA A 259 4.36 11.07 25.26
CA ALA A 259 5.56 10.31 25.62
C ALA A 259 6.75 10.65 24.71
N ILE A 260 6.52 10.80 23.40
CA ILE A 260 7.54 11.22 22.42
C ILE A 260 7.97 12.67 22.65
N LYS A 261 7.06 13.58 23.01
CA LYS A 261 7.37 14.97 23.42
C LYS A 261 8.21 14.99 24.71
N ALA A 262 7.92 14.12 25.69
CA ALA A 262 8.61 14.03 26.98
C ALA A 262 9.98 13.31 26.94
N SER A 263 10.24 12.51 25.90
CA SER A 263 11.48 11.74 25.73
C SER A 263 12.70 12.63 25.44
N ARG A 264 13.86 12.27 26.04
CA ARG A 264 15.10 13.07 26.04
C ARG A 264 16.35 12.34 25.52
N LYS A 265 16.34 11.01 25.43
CA LYS A 265 17.50 10.17 25.06
C LYS A 265 17.18 9.16 23.97
N THR A 266 16.17 8.32 24.17
CA THR A 266 15.93 7.15 23.30
C THR A 266 14.44 6.85 23.15
N ILE A 267 14.01 6.56 21.93
CA ILE A 267 12.70 6.00 21.62
C ILE A 267 12.91 4.71 20.83
N ARG A 268 12.36 3.61 21.31
CA ARG A 268 12.42 2.28 20.69
C ARG A 268 11.00 1.80 20.42
N LEU A 269 10.72 1.40 19.19
CA LEU A 269 9.38 1.04 18.70
C LEU A 269 9.41 -0.33 18.03
N ALA A 270 8.57 -1.27 18.46
CA ALA A 270 8.37 -2.56 17.83
C ALA A 270 6.88 -2.71 17.47
N LEU A 271 6.57 -2.54 16.18
CA LEU A 271 5.22 -2.28 15.69
C LEU A 271 4.88 -3.15 14.48
N TYR A 272 3.66 -3.71 14.48
CA TYR A 272 3.04 -4.32 13.31
C TYR A 272 2.72 -3.28 12.24
N GLU A 273 1.86 -2.33 12.59
CA GLU A 273 1.35 -1.29 11.72
C GLU A 273 1.63 0.09 12.31
N PHE A 274 2.02 1.03 11.43
CA PHE A 274 2.33 2.42 11.76
C PHE A 274 1.83 3.31 10.63
N LYS A 275 0.75 4.06 10.86
CA LYS A 275 0.11 5.01 9.93
C LYS A 275 -0.29 6.33 10.61
N ASN A 276 0.15 6.56 11.86
CA ASN A 276 -0.22 7.72 12.66
C ASN A 276 0.62 8.96 12.32
N ARG A 277 -0.07 9.94 11.70
CA ARG A 277 0.39 11.30 11.40
C ARG A 277 1.14 11.95 12.56
N ALA A 278 0.41 12.26 13.63
CA ALA A 278 0.95 13.07 14.73
C ALA A 278 2.09 12.37 15.47
N VAL A 279 2.05 11.03 15.56
CA VAL A 279 3.16 10.20 16.06
C VAL A 279 4.41 10.36 15.19
N MET A 280 4.34 10.15 13.88
CA MET A 280 5.50 10.28 12.98
C MET A 280 6.12 11.68 13.03
N ASP A 281 5.26 12.68 13.07
CA ASP A 281 5.61 14.09 13.17
C ASP A 281 6.26 14.42 14.53
N ALA A 282 5.80 13.77 15.62
CA ALA A 282 6.43 13.85 16.94
C ALA A 282 7.81 13.16 16.97
N LEU A 283 7.99 12.03 16.26
CA LEU A 283 9.30 11.38 16.10
C LEU A 283 10.26 12.29 15.31
N ALA A 284 9.82 12.94 14.25
CA ALA A 284 10.63 13.93 13.52
C ALA A 284 11.05 15.11 14.41
N ARG A 285 10.14 15.60 15.26
CA ARG A 285 10.45 16.61 16.29
C ARG A 285 11.40 16.07 17.36
N ALA A 286 11.38 14.78 17.70
CA ALA A 286 12.30 14.17 18.66
C ALA A 286 13.71 13.92 18.08
N LYS A 287 13.82 13.45 16.83
CA LYS A 287 15.08 13.32 16.08
C LYS A 287 15.83 14.66 16.03
N ARG A 288 15.11 15.76 15.77
CA ARG A 288 15.66 17.13 15.82
C ARG A 288 16.08 17.62 17.22
N ARG A 289 15.63 16.99 18.31
CA ARG A 289 16.12 17.24 19.68
C ARG A 289 17.31 16.33 20.08
N GLY A 290 17.87 15.56 19.15
CA GLY A 290 18.96 14.61 19.42
C GLY A 290 18.52 13.30 20.09
N VAL A 291 17.22 13.01 20.17
CA VAL A 291 16.69 11.74 20.69
C VAL A 291 16.99 10.64 19.67
N LYS A 292 17.68 9.55 20.07
CA LYS A 292 17.89 8.40 19.19
C LYS A 292 16.56 7.66 19.00
N ILE A 293 16.17 7.41 17.75
CA ILE A 293 14.92 6.70 17.41
C ILE A 293 15.28 5.42 16.65
N GLN A 294 14.76 4.30 17.13
CA GLN A 294 14.95 2.98 16.54
C GLN A 294 13.57 2.31 16.33
N LEU A 295 13.33 1.75 15.15
CA LEU A 295 12.06 1.10 14.79
C LEU A 295 12.31 -0.34 14.31
N ILE A 296 11.43 -1.25 14.70
CA ILE A 296 11.32 -2.61 14.16
C ILE A 296 9.90 -2.78 13.66
N VAL A 297 9.74 -3.03 12.37
CA VAL A 297 8.43 -3.03 11.68
C VAL A 297 8.18 -4.33 10.92
N ASP A 298 6.92 -4.70 10.76
CA ASP A 298 6.54 -5.94 10.08
C ASP A 298 6.83 -5.94 8.58
N TYR A 299 7.36 -7.05 8.09
CA TYR A 299 7.67 -7.27 6.67
C TYR A 299 6.46 -7.06 5.75
N SER A 300 5.28 -7.55 6.12
CA SER A 300 4.08 -7.47 5.26
C SER A 300 3.45 -6.07 5.23
N ASN A 301 3.78 -5.20 6.19
CA ASN A 301 3.38 -3.80 6.19
C ASN A 301 4.31 -2.91 5.34
N VAL A 302 5.57 -3.32 5.17
CA VAL A 302 6.55 -2.67 4.29
C VAL A 302 6.43 -3.18 2.85
N PHE A 303 6.29 -4.50 2.68
CA PHE A 303 6.16 -5.22 1.41
C PHE A 303 4.88 -6.09 1.41
N PRO A 304 3.69 -5.47 1.31
CA PRO A 304 2.44 -6.24 1.21
C PRO A 304 2.44 -7.10 -0.06
N LYS A 305 1.99 -8.36 0.08
CA LYS A 305 1.75 -9.26 -1.07
C LYS A 305 0.73 -8.59 -2.01
N ASN A 306 0.99 -8.65 -3.32
CA ASN A 306 0.07 -8.16 -4.35
C ASN A 306 -1.17 -9.06 -4.40
N ASP A 307 -2.17 -8.64 -3.63
CA ASP A 307 -3.48 -9.26 -3.55
C ASP A 307 -4.38 -8.62 -4.62
N PRO A 308 -5.00 -9.39 -5.54
CA PRO A 308 -5.79 -8.84 -6.64
C PRO A 308 -7.14 -8.24 -6.20
N ASP A 309 -7.54 -8.41 -4.93
CA ASP A 309 -8.61 -7.61 -4.33
C ASP A 309 -8.09 -6.23 -3.87
N ALA A 310 -8.99 -5.26 -3.68
CA ALA A 310 -8.64 -3.84 -3.46
C ALA A 310 -7.80 -3.52 -2.19
N ALA A 311 -7.48 -4.52 -1.37
CA ALA A 311 -6.81 -4.38 -0.08
C ALA A 311 -5.35 -3.90 -0.16
N TYR A 312 -4.64 -4.07 -1.29
CA TYR A 312 -3.23 -3.65 -1.41
C TYR A 312 -3.00 -2.18 -1.01
N ARG A 313 -3.86 -1.26 -1.48
CA ARG A 313 -3.82 0.17 -1.14
C ARG A 313 -4.03 0.46 0.35
N MET A 314 -4.75 -0.39 1.07
CA MET A 314 -5.01 -0.23 2.51
C MET A 314 -3.89 -0.81 3.38
N ARG A 315 -3.13 -1.79 2.89
CA ARG A 315 -2.09 -2.48 3.67
C ARG A 315 -0.82 -1.65 3.84
N ARG A 316 -0.32 -1.01 2.77
CA ARG A 316 0.89 -0.18 2.83
C ARG A 316 0.71 1.09 3.69
N SER A 317 1.75 1.52 4.41
CA SER A 317 1.84 2.83 5.07
C SER A 317 2.64 3.83 4.23
N ASN A 318 2.22 5.09 4.15
CA ASN A 318 3.03 6.16 3.56
C ASN A 318 4.06 6.69 4.57
N GLU A 319 3.72 6.65 5.86
CA GLU A 319 4.47 7.16 7.00
C GLU A 319 5.74 6.34 7.24
N LEU A 320 5.66 5.00 7.15
CA LEU A 320 6.82 4.12 7.15
C LEU A 320 7.76 4.41 5.96
N TRP A 321 7.21 4.63 4.77
CA TRP A 321 8.01 4.95 3.59
C TRP A 321 8.60 6.38 3.63
N SER A 322 8.01 7.31 4.39
CA SER A 322 8.66 8.58 4.78
C SER A 322 9.83 8.32 5.72
N LEU A 323 9.64 7.57 6.81
CA LEU A 323 10.71 7.26 7.79
C LEU A 323 11.89 6.50 7.16
N ILE A 324 11.63 5.65 6.17
CA ILE A 324 12.66 4.99 5.35
C ILE A 324 13.47 6.03 4.56
N ARG A 325 12.78 6.94 3.84
CA ARG A 325 13.41 7.99 3.03
C ARG A 325 14.20 9.00 3.88
N ASP A 326 13.69 9.31 5.06
CA ASP A 326 14.25 10.28 6.01
C ASP A 326 15.41 9.69 6.86
N GLY A 327 15.90 8.49 6.52
CA GLY A 327 17.08 7.87 7.13
C GLY A 327 16.94 7.60 8.63
N TYR A 328 15.89 6.89 9.05
CA TYR A 328 15.76 6.40 10.42
C TYR A 328 16.42 5.01 10.57
N ASP A 329 16.85 4.64 11.80
CA ASP A 329 17.28 3.28 12.13
C ASP A 329 16.04 2.37 12.19
N LEU A 330 15.55 1.99 11.00
CA LEU A 330 14.39 1.15 10.78
C LEU A 330 14.83 -0.24 10.32
N ARG A 331 14.41 -1.24 11.09
CA ARG A 331 14.59 -2.66 10.81
C ARG A 331 13.26 -3.28 10.41
N VAL A 332 13.34 -4.28 9.54
CA VAL A 332 12.20 -5.09 9.12
C VAL A 332 12.33 -6.46 9.79
N LEU A 333 11.19 -7.03 10.21
CA LEU A 333 11.09 -8.36 10.76
C LEU A 333 9.88 -9.09 10.16
N ARG A 334 10.08 -10.30 9.65
CA ARG A 334 9.01 -11.26 9.30
C ARG A 334 8.91 -12.31 10.40
N GLY A 335 7.74 -12.91 10.61
CA GLY A 335 7.63 -14.11 11.45
C GLY A 335 8.36 -15.34 10.89
N VAL A 336 8.26 -16.45 11.62
CA VAL A 336 9.04 -17.68 11.38
C VAL A 336 8.80 -18.22 9.96
N THR A 337 7.53 -18.44 9.61
CA THR A 337 7.09 -18.94 8.31
C THR A 337 6.95 -17.81 7.28
N ALA A 338 6.56 -18.14 6.05
CA ALA A 338 6.19 -17.15 5.01
C ALA A 338 4.82 -16.46 5.24
N TYR A 339 4.17 -16.72 6.38
CA TYR A 339 2.86 -16.19 6.77
C TYR A 339 2.81 -15.65 8.22
N GLY A 340 3.89 -15.82 9.00
CA GLY A 340 4.06 -15.19 10.31
C GLY A 340 4.49 -13.73 10.21
N ILE A 341 4.19 -12.96 11.25
CA ILE A 341 4.36 -11.50 11.28
C ILE A 341 5.02 -11.00 12.58
N ASN A 342 5.67 -9.84 12.52
CA ASN A 342 6.01 -9.07 13.72
C ASN A 342 4.75 -8.34 14.20
N HIS A 343 3.95 -8.98 15.05
CA HIS A 343 2.63 -8.49 15.43
C HIS A 343 2.63 -7.60 16.70
N ASN A 344 3.80 -7.32 17.27
CA ASN A 344 4.00 -6.41 18.41
C ASN A 344 3.33 -5.02 18.25
N LYS A 345 2.95 -4.41 19.39
CA LYS A 345 2.53 -3.00 19.49
C LYS A 345 3.10 -2.35 20.77
N PHE A 346 4.43 -2.22 20.86
CA PHE A 346 5.07 -1.68 22.06
C PHE A 346 6.14 -0.62 21.79
N ALA A 347 6.31 0.26 22.77
CA ALA A 347 7.25 1.37 22.75
C ALA A 347 8.00 1.50 24.08
N ILE A 348 9.26 1.94 24.03
CA ILE A 348 10.09 2.23 25.21
C ILE A 348 10.71 3.62 25.08
N PHE A 349 10.45 4.45 26.09
CA PHE A 349 10.83 5.86 26.16
C PHE A 349 11.88 6.07 27.26
N ASP A 350 13.05 6.58 26.88
CA ASP A 350 14.26 6.77 27.71
C ASP A 350 14.69 5.56 28.56
N GLY A 351 14.22 4.35 28.24
CA GLY A 351 14.42 3.15 29.05
C GLY A 351 13.72 3.18 30.42
N ARG A 352 12.70 4.03 30.58
CA ARG A 352 12.05 4.33 31.88
C ARG A 352 10.52 4.27 31.86
N LEU A 353 9.90 4.58 30.73
CA LEU A 353 8.47 4.40 30.48
C LEU A 353 8.34 3.39 29.32
N ALA A 354 7.41 2.46 29.43
CA ALA A 354 7.00 1.60 28.32
C ALA A 354 5.50 1.74 28.06
N GLN A 355 5.12 1.61 26.78
CA GLN A 355 3.74 1.40 26.33
C GLN A 355 3.64 0.01 25.70
N PHE A 356 2.53 -0.70 25.91
CA PHE A 356 2.18 -1.97 25.27
C PHE A 356 0.65 -2.11 25.18
N GLY A 357 0.13 -3.15 24.52
CA GLY A 357 -1.30 -3.41 24.40
C GLY A 357 -1.70 -3.94 23.01
N SER A 358 -2.98 -3.76 22.64
CA SER A 358 -3.50 -4.16 21.33
C SER A 358 -3.33 -3.08 20.25
N TYR A 359 -3.35 -1.80 20.66
CA TYR A 359 -3.42 -0.62 19.79
C TYR A 359 -2.30 -0.57 18.74
N ASN A 360 -2.64 -0.72 17.45
CA ASN A 360 -1.69 -0.40 16.39
C ASN A 360 -1.55 1.12 16.25
N TYR A 361 -0.39 1.61 15.79
CA TYR A 361 -0.15 3.05 15.63
C TYR A 361 -0.80 3.58 14.33
N SER A 362 -2.10 3.40 14.16
CA SER A 362 -2.84 3.71 12.93
C SER A 362 -4.13 4.50 13.16
N PHE A 363 -4.48 5.36 12.19
CA PHE A 363 -5.67 6.22 12.23
C PHE A 363 -6.96 5.42 12.48
N THR A 364 -7.04 4.21 11.94
CA THR A 364 -8.14 3.26 12.14
C THR A 364 -8.19 2.69 13.57
N SER A 365 -7.04 2.48 14.23
CA SER A 365 -7.00 2.10 15.65
C SER A 365 -7.45 3.25 16.56
N GLU A 366 -7.19 4.50 16.15
CA GLU A 366 -7.64 5.68 16.88
C GLU A 366 -9.13 6.00 16.65
N ASN A 367 -9.64 5.86 15.43
CA ASN A 367 -10.96 6.37 15.02
C ASN A 367 -11.98 5.29 14.63
N SER A 368 -11.65 4.00 14.72
CA SER A 368 -12.52 2.93 14.19
C SER A 368 -12.43 1.56 14.90
N HIS A 369 -11.62 1.38 15.94
CA HIS A 369 -11.49 0.09 16.65
C HIS A 369 -11.58 0.25 18.18
N TYR A 370 -12.22 -0.70 18.86
CA TYR A 370 -12.08 -0.87 20.31
C TYR A 370 -10.72 -1.51 20.64
N GLU A 371 -9.85 -0.78 21.33
CA GLU A 371 -8.43 -1.07 21.50
C GLU A 371 -7.95 -0.69 22.92
N ASN A 372 -6.83 -1.26 23.37
CA ASN A 372 -6.19 -0.89 24.65
C ASN A 372 -4.69 -0.58 24.50
N ALA A 373 -4.22 0.38 25.27
CA ALA A 373 -2.81 0.69 25.47
C ALA A 373 -2.54 0.95 26.96
N LEU A 374 -1.53 0.30 27.52
CA LEU A 374 -1.10 0.47 28.91
C LEU A 374 0.23 1.20 28.96
N PHE A 375 0.41 2.04 29.98
CA PHE A 375 1.64 2.79 30.23
C PHE A 375 2.23 2.38 31.59
N THR A 376 3.55 2.13 31.65
CA THR A 376 4.18 1.67 32.89
C THR A 376 5.61 2.18 33.07
N THR A 377 5.95 2.52 34.31
CA THR A 377 7.32 2.78 34.78
C THR A 377 7.83 1.69 35.73
N GLN A 378 7.12 0.55 35.82
CA GLN A 378 7.52 -0.61 36.62
C GLN A 378 8.84 -1.18 36.08
N LYS A 379 9.95 -0.93 36.80
CA LYS A 379 11.33 -1.22 36.36
C LYS A 379 11.51 -2.61 35.75
N SER A 380 10.97 -3.65 36.41
CA SER A 380 11.05 -5.04 35.97
C SER A 380 10.39 -5.29 34.60
N ARG A 381 9.21 -4.72 34.38
CA ARG A 381 8.43 -4.85 33.14
C ARG A 381 9.03 -4.03 31.99
N VAL A 382 9.51 -2.81 32.29
CA VAL A 382 10.26 -1.98 31.34
C VAL A 382 11.58 -2.64 30.94
N TRP A 383 12.27 -3.32 31.88
CA TRP A 383 13.48 -4.08 31.61
C TRP A 383 13.22 -5.30 30.74
N ALA A 384 12.21 -6.12 31.06
CA ALA A 384 11.83 -7.28 30.24
C ALA A 384 11.50 -6.89 28.79
N LEU A 385 10.72 -5.81 28.59
CA LEU A 385 10.45 -5.27 27.25
C LEU A 385 11.73 -4.76 26.55
N LYS A 386 12.69 -4.19 27.29
CA LYS A 386 13.98 -3.77 26.73
C LYS A 386 14.80 -4.99 26.27
N GLU A 387 14.90 -6.05 27.06
CA GLU A 387 15.57 -7.29 26.68
C GLU A 387 14.93 -7.91 25.43
N TYR A 388 13.60 -7.94 25.37
CA TYR A 388 12.88 -8.41 24.18
C TYR A 388 13.12 -7.52 22.96
N TYR A 389 13.15 -6.18 23.13
CA TYR A 389 13.52 -5.27 22.04
C TYR A 389 14.95 -5.50 21.53
N ASP A 390 15.92 -5.67 22.43
CA ASP A 390 17.32 -5.95 22.05
C ASP A 390 17.45 -7.32 21.34
N TYR A 391 16.64 -8.31 21.71
CA TYR A 391 16.49 -9.58 20.98
C TYR A 391 15.88 -9.37 19.58
N LEU A 392 14.73 -8.68 19.46
CA LEU A 392 14.08 -8.40 18.18
C LEU A 392 15.02 -7.60 17.24
N LEU A 393 15.84 -6.71 17.79
CA LEU A 393 16.84 -5.94 17.06
C LEU A 393 17.97 -6.84 16.49
N GLY A 394 18.32 -7.92 17.20
CA GLY A 394 19.33 -8.88 16.76
C GLY A 394 18.89 -9.81 15.62
N ILE A 395 17.58 -10.05 15.48
CA ILE A 395 16.99 -10.90 14.43
C ILE A 395 16.32 -10.11 13.29
N SER A 396 16.36 -8.78 13.31
CA SER A 396 15.75 -7.91 12.30
C SER A 396 16.78 -7.19 11.44
N VAL A 397 16.49 -7.11 10.14
CA VAL A 397 17.44 -6.64 9.12
C VAL A 397 17.17 -5.20 8.69
N PRO A 398 18.19 -4.43 8.26
CA PRO A 398 17.97 -3.12 7.63
C PRO A 398 16.99 -3.20 6.46
N PHE A 399 16.15 -2.18 6.29
CA PHE A 399 15.16 -2.12 5.19
C PHE A 399 15.71 -2.51 3.82
N ALA A 400 16.90 -2.01 3.46
CA ALA A 400 17.52 -2.27 2.15
C ALA A 400 17.87 -3.73 1.88
N GLN A 401 18.04 -4.56 2.92
CA GLN A 401 18.36 -5.99 2.81
C GLN A 401 17.10 -6.87 2.88
N ALA A 402 15.96 -6.31 3.32
CA ALA A 402 14.83 -7.10 3.79
C ALA A 402 14.13 -7.93 2.70
N ARG A 403 14.06 -7.45 1.45
CA ARG A 403 13.43 -8.18 0.32
C ARG A 403 14.16 -9.48 -0.03
N GLU A 404 15.48 -9.45 0.01
CA GLU A 404 16.37 -10.55 -0.39
C GLU A 404 16.79 -11.43 0.80
N HIS A 405 16.40 -11.04 2.02
CA HIS A 405 16.80 -11.76 3.23
C HIS A 405 16.15 -13.14 3.35
N SER A 406 16.99 -14.16 3.52
CA SER A 406 16.57 -15.54 3.79
C SER A 406 16.25 -15.74 5.27
N TRP A 407 14.99 -15.50 5.64
CA TRP A 407 14.49 -15.59 7.01
C TRP A 407 14.60 -17.00 7.62
N PRO A 408 15.17 -17.16 8.84
CA PRO A 408 15.34 -18.46 9.47
C PRO A 408 14.00 -19.12 9.82
N GLN A 409 13.84 -20.40 9.48
CA GLN A 409 12.63 -21.18 9.80
C GLN A 409 12.56 -21.64 11.26
N THR A 410 13.55 -21.29 12.08
CA THR A 410 13.51 -21.42 13.54
C THR A 410 14.41 -20.33 14.12
N PRO A 411 13.86 -19.23 14.67
CA PRO A 411 14.66 -18.22 15.37
C PRO A 411 15.19 -18.76 16.69
N ALA A 412 16.16 -18.06 17.29
CA ALA A 412 16.49 -18.28 18.69
C ALA A 412 15.26 -18.00 19.57
N LYS A 413 15.11 -18.71 20.70
CA LYS A 413 14.00 -18.48 21.65
C LYS A 413 14.09 -17.06 22.24
N PRO A 414 12.98 -16.29 22.35
CA PRO A 414 12.96 -14.99 23.01
C PRO A 414 13.31 -15.08 24.52
N PRO A 415 13.71 -13.97 25.17
CA PRO A 415 13.97 -13.96 26.60
C PRO A 415 12.72 -14.37 27.39
N ALA A 416 12.89 -15.19 28.43
CA ALA A 416 11.77 -15.85 29.15
C ALA A 416 10.92 -14.93 30.04
N GLY A 417 11.06 -13.60 29.95
CA GLY A 417 10.25 -12.61 30.71
C GLY A 417 10.43 -12.58 32.23
N THR A 418 11.19 -13.52 32.82
CA THR A 418 11.24 -13.81 34.27
C THR A 418 11.59 -12.61 35.16
N GLN A 419 12.27 -11.59 34.63
CA GLN A 419 12.56 -10.34 35.32
C GLN A 419 11.29 -9.62 35.81
N ALA A 420 10.13 -9.83 35.16
CA ALA A 420 8.83 -9.30 35.58
C ALA A 420 8.21 -10.03 36.79
N GLY A 421 8.71 -11.22 37.15
CA GLY A 421 8.16 -12.05 38.22
C GLY A 421 6.89 -12.81 37.85
N THR A 422 6.08 -13.13 38.86
CA THR A 422 4.83 -13.91 38.74
C THR A 422 3.68 -13.26 39.48
N VAL A 423 2.46 -13.46 38.97
CA VAL A 423 1.18 -13.05 39.55
C VAL A 423 0.50 -14.26 40.19
N ASP A 424 -0.10 -14.12 41.38
CA ASP A 424 -0.94 -15.20 41.96
C ASP A 424 -2.41 -15.07 41.54
N LEU A 425 -2.94 -16.15 40.97
CA LEU A 425 -4.37 -16.40 40.91
C LEU A 425 -4.72 -17.64 41.75
N ASN A 426 -5.30 -17.40 42.92
CA ASN A 426 -5.93 -18.41 43.77
C ASN A 426 -4.97 -19.53 44.25
N GLY A 427 -3.68 -19.23 44.41
CA GLY A 427 -2.61 -20.19 44.70
C GLY A 427 -1.87 -20.72 43.47
N THR A 428 -2.17 -20.20 42.26
CA THR A 428 -1.50 -20.55 41.01
C THR A 428 -0.65 -19.38 40.52
N ALA A 429 0.67 -19.60 40.42
CA ALA A 429 1.60 -18.63 39.87
C ALA A 429 1.51 -18.58 38.34
N LEU A 430 1.15 -17.41 37.80
CA LEU A 430 1.13 -17.06 36.38
C LEU A 430 2.34 -16.17 36.04
N PRO A 431 2.95 -16.27 34.86
CA PRO A 431 4.07 -15.40 34.47
C PRO A 431 3.59 -13.97 34.27
N ALA A 432 4.26 -12.97 34.86
CA ALA A 432 3.82 -11.58 34.74
C ALA A 432 3.95 -11.03 33.30
N ILE A 433 4.87 -11.58 32.50
CA ILE A 433 5.04 -11.26 31.07
C ILE A 433 5.53 -12.50 30.31
N LEU A 434 5.15 -12.61 29.04
CA LEU A 434 5.62 -13.60 28.08
C LEU A 434 5.91 -12.94 26.73
N PHE A 435 6.85 -13.53 25.99
CA PHE A 435 7.25 -13.11 24.65
C PHE A 435 7.23 -14.32 23.72
N MET A 436 6.75 -14.11 22.50
CA MET A 436 6.50 -15.16 21.51
C MET A 436 7.36 -14.95 20.25
N PRO A 437 7.66 -16.00 19.46
CA PRO A 437 7.19 -17.39 19.61
C PRO A 437 7.93 -18.16 20.71
N ASP A 438 7.20 -18.97 21.49
CA ASP A 438 7.77 -19.86 22.52
C ASP A 438 6.97 -21.16 22.70
N GLY A 439 6.70 -21.84 21.58
CA GLY A 439 6.00 -23.12 21.58
C GLY A 439 4.59 -23.01 22.17
N THR A 440 4.33 -23.68 23.28
CA THR A 440 3.05 -23.65 23.99
C THR A 440 3.00 -22.67 25.17
N ALA A 441 4.10 -22.01 25.55
CA ALA A 441 4.22 -21.32 26.83
C ALA A 441 3.13 -20.25 27.09
N PHE A 442 2.72 -19.53 26.04
CA PHE A 442 1.60 -18.58 26.09
C PHE A 442 0.25 -19.27 26.33
N GLU A 443 -0.07 -20.30 25.53
CA GLU A 443 -1.31 -21.06 25.67
C GLU A 443 -1.39 -21.74 27.05
N ASP A 444 -0.27 -22.29 27.53
CA ASP A 444 -0.18 -22.94 28.83
C ASP A 444 -0.36 -21.96 30.00
N ALA A 445 0.02 -20.69 29.85
CA ALA A 445 -0.24 -19.65 30.84
C ALA A 445 -1.72 -19.22 30.86
N VAL A 446 -2.31 -19.01 29.68
CA VAL A 446 -3.75 -18.71 29.54
C VAL A 446 -4.60 -19.86 30.09
N VAL A 447 -4.27 -21.11 29.72
CA VAL A 447 -4.94 -22.33 30.21
C VAL A 447 -4.80 -22.46 31.74
N LYS A 448 -3.62 -22.21 32.32
CA LYS A 448 -3.46 -22.20 33.80
C LYS A 448 -4.32 -21.14 34.47
N GLY A 449 -4.42 -19.94 33.89
CA GLY A 449 -5.30 -18.88 34.39
C GLY A 449 -6.78 -19.29 34.35
N LEU A 450 -7.22 -19.85 33.23
CA LEU A 450 -8.57 -20.37 33.03
C LEU A 450 -8.92 -21.54 33.97
N ASP A 451 -7.98 -22.45 34.23
CA ASP A 451 -8.18 -23.58 35.15
C ASP A 451 -8.08 -23.17 36.64
N ALA A 452 -7.39 -22.07 36.97
CA ALA A 452 -7.28 -21.52 38.33
C ALA A 452 -8.43 -20.57 38.73
N ALA A 453 -9.21 -20.07 37.77
CA ALA A 453 -10.36 -19.19 38.02
C ALA A 453 -11.50 -19.91 38.79
N LYS A 454 -12.15 -19.18 39.72
CA LYS A 454 -13.15 -19.71 40.67
C LYS A 454 -14.50 -18.98 40.67
N LYS A 455 -14.61 -17.82 40.00
CA LYS A 455 -15.80 -16.96 39.98
C LYS A 455 -16.20 -16.55 38.57
N SER A 456 -15.29 -15.93 37.82
CA SER A 456 -15.58 -15.39 36.49
C SER A 456 -14.38 -15.40 35.54
N VAL A 457 -14.70 -15.45 34.25
CA VAL A 457 -13.78 -15.28 33.12
C VAL A 457 -14.49 -14.38 32.11
N ASP A 458 -13.99 -13.17 31.93
CA ASP A 458 -14.58 -12.17 31.05
C ASP A 458 -13.58 -11.80 29.94
N VAL A 459 -13.90 -12.06 28.67
CA VAL A 459 -12.93 -12.01 27.56
C VAL A 459 -13.35 -11.06 26.44
N ALA A 460 -12.51 -10.09 26.09
CA ALA A 460 -12.65 -9.29 24.87
C ALA A 460 -11.53 -9.67 23.88
N MET A 461 -11.87 -10.42 22.82
CA MET A 461 -10.85 -11.02 21.94
C MET A 461 -11.22 -10.92 20.46
N PHE A 462 -10.35 -10.27 19.69
CA PHE A 462 -10.50 -10.12 18.24
C PHE A 462 -10.54 -11.46 17.49
N ALA A 463 -9.64 -12.41 17.79
CA ALA A 463 -9.53 -13.67 17.06
C ALA A 463 -9.14 -14.85 17.96
N LEU A 464 -9.82 -15.99 17.77
CA LEU A 464 -9.63 -17.25 18.50
C LEU A 464 -9.47 -18.42 17.52
N ARG A 465 -8.32 -19.11 17.58
CA ARG A 465 -8.02 -20.38 16.89
C ARG A 465 -6.91 -21.14 17.63
N SER A 466 -7.13 -21.39 18.93
CA SER A 466 -6.32 -22.27 19.77
C SER A 466 -7.24 -23.32 20.38
N ARG A 467 -6.94 -24.59 20.12
CA ARG A 467 -7.74 -25.70 20.66
C ARG A 467 -7.58 -25.82 22.17
N ARG A 468 -6.36 -25.59 22.68
CA ARG A 468 -6.02 -25.63 24.12
C ARG A 468 -6.85 -24.64 24.94
N ILE A 469 -6.91 -23.40 24.47
CA ILE A 469 -7.63 -22.30 25.14
C ILE A 469 -9.14 -22.51 25.04
N THR A 470 -9.65 -22.92 23.87
CA THR A 470 -11.08 -23.26 23.69
C THR A 470 -11.55 -24.36 24.64
N ASP A 471 -10.80 -25.46 24.77
CA ASP A 471 -11.17 -26.54 25.69
C ASP A 471 -11.03 -26.11 27.16
N ALA A 472 -10.16 -25.14 27.50
CA ALA A 472 -10.05 -24.59 28.85
C ALA A 472 -11.19 -23.64 29.23
N LEU A 473 -11.69 -22.83 28.30
CA LEU A 473 -12.91 -22.02 28.48
C LEU A 473 -14.12 -22.92 28.77
N VAL A 474 -14.24 -24.04 28.05
CA VAL A 474 -15.28 -25.05 28.29
C VAL A 474 -15.12 -25.68 29.68
N ARG A 475 -13.92 -26.11 30.07
CA ARG A 475 -13.68 -26.62 31.45
C ARG A 475 -14.04 -25.60 32.53
N ALA A 476 -13.71 -24.32 32.34
CA ALA A 476 -14.08 -23.27 33.30
C ALA A 476 -15.60 -23.15 33.45
N HIS A 477 -16.33 -23.13 32.33
CA HIS A 477 -17.79 -23.11 32.33
C HIS A 477 -18.41 -24.36 32.97
N GLU A 478 -17.90 -25.56 32.67
CA GLU A 478 -18.34 -26.84 33.23
C GLU A 478 -18.05 -26.95 34.75
N ARG A 479 -17.04 -26.25 35.28
CA ARG A 479 -16.81 -26.08 36.73
C ARG A 479 -17.74 -25.04 37.40
N GLY A 480 -18.65 -24.42 36.65
CA GLY A 480 -19.58 -23.40 37.17
C GLY A 480 -19.01 -21.98 37.22
N VAL A 481 -17.85 -21.71 36.60
CA VAL A 481 -17.30 -20.35 36.50
C VAL A 481 -18.12 -19.55 35.49
N LYS A 482 -18.44 -18.29 35.81
CA LYS A 482 -19.18 -17.38 34.89
C LYS A 482 -18.27 -16.98 33.73
N VAL A 483 -18.35 -17.67 32.60
CA VAL A 483 -17.61 -17.35 31.37
C VAL A 483 -18.45 -16.48 30.43
N ARG A 484 -17.96 -15.28 30.09
CA ARG A 484 -18.54 -14.38 29.08
C ARG A 484 -17.49 -13.96 28.07
N MET A 485 -17.91 -13.74 26.82
CA MET A 485 -17.02 -13.30 25.75
C MET A 485 -17.66 -12.23 24.88
N VAL A 486 -16.88 -11.21 24.52
CA VAL A 486 -17.16 -10.27 23.42
C VAL A 486 -16.10 -10.47 22.35
N MET A 487 -16.54 -10.62 21.10
CA MET A 487 -15.66 -10.88 19.96
C MET A 487 -16.02 -9.99 18.76
N ASP A 488 -15.09 -9.86 17.83
CA ASP A 488 -15.30 -9.18 16.56
C ASP A 488 -16.23 -9.99 15.64
N GLU A 489 -17.29 -9.39 15.10
CA GLU A 489 -18.22 -10.09 14.21
C GLU A 489 -17.55 -10.57 12.92
N SER A 490 -16.68 -9.75 12.30
CA SER A 490 -16.04 -10.09 11.03
C SER A 490 -15.12 -11.31 11.15
N GLN A 491 -14.45 -11.45 12.31
CA GLN A 491 -13.68 -12.65 12.60
C GLN A 491 -14.62 -13.82 12.97
N SER A 492 -15.58 -13.59 13.86
CA SER A 492 -16.50 -14.62 14.39
C SER A 492 -17.44 -15.23 13.35
N THR A 493 -17.68 -14.56 12.23
CA THR A 493 -18.47 -15.05 11.09
C THR A 493 -17.62 -15.60 9.94
N SER A 494 -16.28 -15.46 10.00
CA SER A 494 -15.38 -15.99 8.97
C SER A 494 -15.29 -17.52 8.98
N GLU A 495 -15.04 -18.12 7.81
CA GLU A 495 -14.81 -19.58 7.68
C GLU A 495 -13.58 -20.06 8.50
N TYR A 496 -12.63 -19.16 8.80
CA TYR A 496 -11.37 -19.50 9.45
C TYR A 496 -11.42 -19.44 10.99
N PHE A 497 -12.13 -18.46 11.58
CA PHE A 497 -12.25 -18.33 13.05
C PHE A 497 -13.63 -18.77 13.57
N GLY A 498 -14.69 -18.60 12.79
CA GLY A 498 -16.08 -18.88 13.20
C GLY A 498 -16.35 -20.26 13.80
N PRO A 499 -15.75 -21.37 13.32
CA PRO A 499 -15.94 -22.69 13.93
C PRO A 499 -15.63 -22.75 15.44
N PHE A 500 -14.59 -22.03 15.90
CA PHE A 500 -14.21 -22.00 17.32
C PHE A 500 -15.23 -21.21 18.17
N VAL A 501 -15.76 -20.12 17.62
CA VAL A 501 -16.79 -19.29 18.26
C VAL A 501 -18.14 -20.04 18.34
N GLN A 502 -18.51 -20.70 17.24
CA GLN A 502 -19.67 -21.59 17.14
C GLN A 502 -19.61 -22.75 18.15
N TRP A 503 -18.44 -23.36 18.35
CA TRP A 503 -18.24 -24.42 19.35
C TRP A 503 -18.49 -23.90 20.77
N LEU A 504 -17.90 -22.76 21.16
CA LEU A 504 -18.09 -22.16 22.48
C LEU A 504 -19.56 -21.79 22.76
N ALA A 505 -20.23 -21.17 21.79
CA ALA A 505 -21.66 -20.85 21.87
C ALA A 505 -22.54 -22.13 21.99
N SER A 506 -22.17 -23.21 21.30
CA SER A 506 -22.87 -24.51 21.44
C SER A 506 -22.74 -25.10 22.83
N LYS A 507 -21.60 -24.88 23.51
CA LYS A 507 -21.29 -25.34 24.86
C LYS A 507 -21.97 -24.54 25.99
N GLY A 508 -22.73 -23.50 25.66
CA GLY A 508 -23.49 -22.71 26.63
C GLY A 508 -22.79 -21.45 27.13
N ILE A 509 -21.53 -21.22 26.73
CA ILE A 509 -20.78 -20.01 27.08
C ILE A 509 -21.48 -18.78 26.46
N ALA A 510 -21.56 -17.70 27.24
CA ALA A 510 -22.22 -16.47 26.84
C ALA A 510 -21.33 -15.66 25.88
N VAL A 511 -21.32 -16.06 24.60
CA VAL A 511 -20.59 -15.37 23.52
C VAL A 511 -21.48 -14.29 22.89
N LYS A 512 -20.93 -13.09 22.78
CA LYS A 512 -21.50 -11.96 22.06
C LYS A 512 -20.53 -11.42 21.00
N THR A 513 -21.06 -10.78 19.97
CA THR A 513 -20.29 -10.11 18.92
C THR A 513 -20.60 -8.63 18.80
N LEU A 514 -19.58 -7.83 18.46
CA LEU A 514 -19.69 -6.43 18.07
C LEU A 514 -19.31 -6.25 16.60
N ALA A 515 -20.00 -5.32 15.95
CA ALA A 515 -19.89 -5.01 14.54
C ALA A 515 -20.06 -3.50 14.33
N GLY A 516 -19.53 -2.97 13.23
CA GLY A 516 -19.77 -1.60 12.83
C GLY A 516 -19.68 -1.41 11.31
N PRO A 517 -19.94 -0.18 10.81
CA PRO A 517 -20.30 1.02 11.58
C PRO A 517 -21.68 0.93 12.25
N ASN A 518 -21.82 1.50 13.45
CA ASN A 518 -23.08 1.61 14.18
C ASN A 518 -23.52 3.09 14.21
N PRO A 519 -24.50 3.52 13.40
CA PRO A 519 -24.84 4.95 13.30
C PRO A 519 -25.50 5.54 14.55
N ASP A 520 -25.93 4.70 15.50
CA ASP A 520 -26.61 5.11 16.74
C ASP A 520 -25.64 5.16 17.96
N SER A 521 -24.33 5.25 17.70
CA SER A 521 -23.24 5.28 18.69
C SER A 521 -22.40 6.57 18.58
N ASP A 522 -21.82 7.03 19.69
CA ASP A 522 -20.86 8.16 19.73
C ASP A 522 -19.52 7.84 19.05
N PHE A 523 -19.21 6.57 18.80
CA PHE A 523 -18.08 6.12 17.97
C PHE A 523 -18.62 5.42 16.70
N PRO A 524 -19.38 6.11 15.83
CA PRO A 524 -20.20 5.43 14.82
C PRO A 524 -19.40 4.72 13.72
N MET A 525 -18.10 5.03 13.62
CA MET A 525 -17.14 4.42 12.71
C MET A 525 -16.42 3.19 13.31
N ALA A 526 -16.87 2.66 14.45
CA ALA A 526 -16.28 1.52 15.16
C ALA A 526 -16.42 0.16 14.42
N GLU A 527 -15.71 -0.01 13.30
CA GLU A 527 -15.77 -1.22 12.48
C GLU A 527 -15.37 -2.53 13.19
N LYS A 528 -14.53 -2.51 14.25
CA LYS A 528 -13.91 -3.72 14.82
C LYS A 528 -13.72 -3.70 16.34
N THR A 529 -13.84 -4.87 16.97
CA THR A 529 -13.45 -5.08 18.37
C THR A 529 -12.05 -5.69 18.43
N HIS A 530 -11.02 -4.83 18.32
CA HIS A 530 -9.63 -5.26 18.17
C HIS A 530 -8.90 -5.52 19.51
N HIS A 531 -9.57 -5.37 20.65
CA HIS A 531 -9.09 -5.82 21.95
C HIS A 531 -8.56 -7.26 21.95
N LYS A 532 -7.54 -7.49 22.79
CA LYS A 532 -7.06 -8.80 23.20
C LYS A 532 -6.85 -8.77 24.71
N PHE A 533 -7.89 -9.05 25.49
CA PHE A 533 -7.77 -9.17 26.94
C PHE A 533 -8.73 -10.18 27.56
N MET A 534 -8.37 -10.67 28.75
CA MET A 534 -9.19 -11.52 29.60
C MET A 534 -9.06 -11.09 31.06
N ILE A 535 -10.16 -11.10 31.80
CA ILE A 535 -10.23 -10.79 33.23
C ILE A 535 -10.60 -12.07 33.98
N LEU A 536 -9.78 -12.46 34.95
CA LEU A 536 -9.96 -13.64 35.78
C LEU A 536 -10.37 -13.23 37.20
N ASP A 537 -11.51 -13.73 37.66
CA ASP A 537 -12.13 -13.48 38.97
C ASP A 537 -12.29 -11.98 39.35
N GLY A 538 -12.32 -11.09 38.36
CA GLY A 538 -12.32 -9.63 38.56
C GLY A 538 -11.03 -9.07 39.18
N ARG A 539 -9.91 -9.81 39.06
CA ARG A 539 -8.65 -9.52 39.76
C ARG A 539 -7.42 -9.47 38.86
N ILE A 540 -7.28 -10.42 37.94
CA ILE A 540 -6.11 -10.55 37.08
C ILE A 540 -6.50 -10.24 35.65
N VAL A 541 -5.76 -9.38 34.96
CA VAL A 541 -5.92 -9.11 33.52
C VAL A 541 -4.79 -9.78 32.74
N GLU A 542 -5.14 -10.59 31.76
CA GLU A 542 -4.26 -10.97 30.64
C GLU A 542 -4.51 -9.98 29.48
N THR A 543 -3.46 -9.39 28.91
CA THR A 543 -3.55 -8.49 27.74
C THR A 543 -2.22 -8.39 27.01
N GLY A 544 -2.23 -7.98 25.75
CA GLY A 544 -1.02 -7.66 25.00
C GLY A 544 -1.29 -7.47 23.50
N SER A 545 -0.29 -7.76 22.68
CA SER A 545 -0.46 -7.80 21.22
C SER A 545 -1.19 -9.07 20.74
N ALA A 546 -1.26 -10.09 21.57
CA ALA A 546 -1.49 -11.47 21.15
C ALA A 546 -2.97 -11.85 20.98
N ASN A 547 -3.30 -12.43 19.83
CA ASN A 547 -4.60 -13.09 19.65
C ASN A 547 -4.53 -14.54 20.16
N TRP A 548 -5.63 -15.11 20.64
CA TRP A 548 -5.67 -16.51 21.12
C TRP A 548 -5.68 -17.51 19.97
N THR A 549 -4.60 -17.57 19.20
CA THR A 549 -4.44 -18.42 18.01
C THR A 549 -3.15 -19.22 18.12
N LYS A 550 -3.10 -20.44 17.56
CA LYS A 550 -1.87 -21.24 17.56
C LYS A 550 -0.68 -20.50 16.91
N ARG A 551 -0.96 -19.62 15.94
CA ARG A 551 0.04 -18.80 15.23
C ARG A 551 0.71 -17.75 16.12
N ALA A 552 -0.02 -17.18 17.08
CA ALA A 552 0.52 -16.27 18.09
C ALA A 552 1.65 -16.93 18.92
N SER A 553 1.53 -18.23 19.17
CA SER A 553 2.43 -18.98 20.05
C SER A 553 3.72 -19.46 19.36
N VAL A 554 3.67 -19.73 18.05
CA VAL A 554 4.73 -20.47 17.33
C VAL A 554 5.34 -19.76 16.10
N ASP A 555 4.75 -18.67 15.59
CA ASP A 555 5.09 -18.11 14.27
C ASP A 555 5.14 -16.58 14.24
N ASN A 556 4.28 -15.91 15.02
CA ASN A 556 4.31 -14.45 15.21
C ASN A 556 5.29 -14.02 16.31
N TYR A 557 5.89 -12.83 16.17
CA TYR A 557 6.54 -12.13 17.28
C TYR A 557 5.54 -11.23 18.00
N GLU A 558 5.26 -11.56 19.25
CA GLU A 558 4.20 -10.96 20.08
C GLU A 558 4.63 -10.87 21.55
N ASN A 559 3.82 -10.19 22.37
CA ASN A 559 3.93 -10.12 23.82
C ASN A 559 2.54 -10.34 24.46
N ALA A 560 2.54 -10.94 25.65
CA ALA A 560 1.38 -11.11 26.53
C ALA A 560 1.75 -10.80 27.98
N HIS A 561 0.86 -10.17 28.73
CA HIS A 561 1.13 -9.61 30.04
C HIS A 561 0.02 -10.01 31.01
N PHE A 562 0.39 -10.57 32.16
CA PHE A 562 -0.52 -10.74 33.30
C PHE A 562 -0.30 -9.60 34.31
N LEU A 563 -1.41 -9.05 34.78
CA LEU A 563 -1.49 -7.84 35.61
C LEU A 563 -2.38 -8.11 36.82
N ASP A 564 -1.95 -7.67 38.00
CA ASP A 564 -2.59 -7.91 39.30
C ASP A 564 -2.99 -6.63 40.05
N ASP A 565 -2.81 -5.47 39.41
CA ASP A 565 -3.27 -4.20 39.94
C ASP A 565 -4.81 -4.10 39.89
N LYS A 566 -5.42 -3.83 41.04
CA LYS A 566 -6.88 -3.81 41.22
C LYS A 566 -7.56 -2.68 40.44
N THR A 567 -6.89 -1.55 40.26
CA THR A 567 -7.44 -0.40 39.54
C THR A 567 -7.39 -0.67 38.04
N ASP A 568 -6.28 -1.23 37.54
CA ASP A 568 -6.19 -1.66 36.14
C ASP A 568 -7.25 -2.74 35.84
N ALA A 569 -7.42 -3.73 36.73
CA ALA A 569 -8.46 -4.75 36.60
C ALA A 569 -9.89 -4.18 36.61
N ALA A 570 -10.14 -3.11 37.39
CA ALA A 570 -11.41 -2.41 37.39
C ALA A 570 -11.65 -1.62 36.09
N ALA A 571 -10.63 -0.98 35.50
CA ALA A 571 -10.71 -0.31 34.20
C ALA A 571 -11.12 -1.29 33.07
N PHE A 572 -10.47 -2.45 33.00
CA PHE A 572 -10.84 -3.49 32.04
C PHE A 572 -12.24 -4.07 32.31
N SER A 573 -12.62 -4.24 33.58
CA SER A 573 -13.96 -4.73 33.95
C SER A 573 -15.06 -3.76 33.52
N PHE A 574 -14.82 -2.46 33.67
CA PHE A 574 -15.74 -1.40 33.26
C PHE A 574 -16.04 -1.44 31.75
N ALA A 575 -15.00 -1.39 30.92
CA ALA A 575 -15.15 -1.47 29.46
C ALA A 575 -15.70 -2.83 29.01
N PHE A 576 -15.37 -3.93 29.71
CA PHE A 576 -15.97 -5.23 29.40
C PHE A 576 -17.47 -5.27 29.66
N GLU A 577 -17.95 -4.81 30.83
CA GLU A 577 -19.39 -4.79 31.13
C GLU A 577 -20.14 -3.88 30.14
N HIS A 578 -19.53 -2.74 29.75
CA HIS A 578 -20.10 -1.86 28.74
C HIS A 578 -20.20 -2.58 27.37
N MET A 579 -19.09 -3.07 26.82
CA MET A 579 -19.10 -3.82 25.56
C MET A 579 -20.07 -5.01 25.61
N PHE A 580 -20.09 -5.76 26.71
CA PHE A 580 -20.97 -6.92 26.87
C PHE A 580 -22.45 -6.53 26.99
N LYS A 581 -22.79 -5.32 27.46
CA LYS A 581 -24.15 -4.76 27.43
C LYS A 581 -24.60 -4.55 25.97
N ILE A 582 -23.82 -3.79 25.19
CA ILE A 582 -24.20 -3.37 23.81
C ILE A 582 -24.01 -4.47 22.75
N ALA A 583 -23.13 -5.45 22.97
CA ALA A 583 -22.84 -6.51 22.00
C ALA A 583 -24.05 -7.44 21.74
N GLN A 584 -24.18 -7.93 20.51
CA GLN A 584 -25.28 -8.81 20.08
C GLN A 584 -24.98 -10.27 20.48
N ALA A 585 -26.00 -11.07 20.79
CA ALA A 585 -25.81 -12.48 21.15
C ALA A 585 -25.42 -13.32 19.91
N PHE A 586 -24.32 -14.08 19.99
CA PHE A 586 -23.88 -14.90 18.88
C PHE A 586 -24.83 -16.11 18.69
N ALA A 587 -25.33 -16.31 17.48
CA ALA A 587 -26.28 -17.36 17.18
C ALA A 587 -25.66 -18.76 17.35
N LYS A 588 -26.34 -19.66 18.07
CA LYS A 588 -25.92 -21.06 18.17
C LYS A 588 -26.05 -21.73 16.80
N PRO A 589 -25.05 -22.50 16.34
CA PRO A 589 -25.09 -23.12 15.02
C PRO A 589 -26.11 -24.28 15.00
N ALA A 590 -26.75 -24.50 13.85
CA ALA A 590 -27.70 -25.62 13.67
C ALA A 590 -27.01 -26.99 13.60
N GLN A 591 -25.71 -27.02 13.31
CA GLN A 591 -24.86 -28.21 13.28
C GLN A 591 -23.55 -27.90 14.02
N LEU A 592 -23.05 -28.83 14.82
CA LEU A 592 -21.77 -28.64 15.52
C LEU A 592 -20.60 -28.65 14.52
N PRO A 593 -19.68 -27.66 14.58
CA PRO A 593 -18.45 -27.71 13.79
C PRO A 593 -17.49 -28.78 14.34
N VAL A 594 -16.73 -29.41 13.45
CA VAL A 594 -15.55 -30.18 13.83
C VAL A 594 -14.39 -29.20 14.01
N LEU A 595 -13.84 -29.12 15.22
CA LEU A 595 -12.62 -28.35 15.47
C LEU A 595 -11.39 -29.21 15.18
N PRO A 596 -10.35 -28.66 14.52
CA PRO A 596 -9.06 -29.34 14.41
C PRO A 596 -8.42 -29.53 15.80
N THR A 597 -7.51 -30.48 15.86
CA THR A 597 -6.60 -30.74 16.98
C THR A 597 -5.52 -29.67 17.12
N ASP A 598 -4.78 -29.69 18.22
CA ASP A 598 -3.66 -28.77 18.45
C ASP A 598 -2.48 -29.09 17.50
N GLU A 599 -2.35 -30.36 17.15
CA GLU A 599 -1.40 -30.97 16.24
C GLU A 599 -1.69 -30.60 14.78
N GLU A 600 -2.95 -30.70 14.32
CA GLU A 600 -3.35 -30.24 12.98
C GLU A 600 -3.16 -28.73 12.82
N LEU A 601 -3.54 -27.92 13.82
CA LEU A 601 -3.30 -26.48 13.81
C LEU A 601 -1.81 -26.13 13.72
N LEU A 602 -0.95 -26.86 14.44
CA LEU A 602 0.50 -26.68 14.38
C LEU A 602 1.07 -27.10 13.02
N HIS A 603 0.60 -28.24 12.49
CA HIS A 603 0.99 -28.75 11.18
C HIS A 603 0.66 -27.75 10.06
N ASP A 604 -0.56 -27.24 10.01
CA ASP A 604 -1.03 -26.27 9.00
C ASP A 604 -0.27 -24.93 9.05
N ILE A 605 0.27 -24.56 10.22
CA ILE A 605 1.06 -23.34 10.38
C ILE A 605 2.50 -23.57 9.90
N LEU A 606 3.14 -24.68 10.29
CA LEU A 606 4.53 -24.97 9.94
C LEU A 606 4.68 -25.46 8.48
N ASN A 607 3.68 -26.17 7.97
CA ASN A 607 3.61 -26.67 6.59
C ASN A 607 2.43 -26.03 5.85
N PRO A 608 2.42 -24.70 5.64
CA PRO A 608 1.33 -24.04 4.95
C PRO A 608 1.22 -24.59 3.51
N PRO A 609 0.00 -24.85 3.00
CA PRO A 609 -0.16 -25.34 1.64
C PRO A 609 0.46 -24.33 0.65
N PRO A 610 1.11 -24.81 -0.43
CA PRO A 610 1.75 -23.93 -1.39
C PRO A 610 0.72 -22.93 -1.95
N PRO A 611 1.11 -21.68 -2.25
CA PRO A 611 0.23 -20.76 -2.95
C PRO A 611 -0.25 -21.42 -4.24
N LYS A 612 -1.52 -21.19 -4.62
CA LYS A 612 -2.03 -21.63 -5.92
C LYS A 612 -1.04 -21.13 -6.99
N PRO A 613 -0.51 -21.99 -7.86
CA PRO A 613 0.51 -21.57 -8.80
C PRO A 613 -0.06 -20.47 -9.70
N THR A 614 0.56 -19.29 -9.69
CA THR A 614 0.33 -18.27 -10.70
C THR A 614 0.53 -18.93 -12.07
N PRO A 615 -0.37 -18.73 -13.05
CA PRO A 615 -0.15 -19.22 -14.40
C PRO A 615 1.22 -18.78 -14.93
N PRO A 616 1.95 -19.62 -15.69
CA PRO A 616 3.19 -19.18 -16.31
C PRO A 616 2.93 -17.92 -17.15
N ALA A 617 3.90 -16.99 -17.13
CA ALA A 617 3.79 -15.75 -17.89
C ALA A 617 3.48 -16.08 -19.37
N PRO A 618 2.50 -15.41 -19.99
CA PRO A 618 2.08 -15.74 -21.34
C PRO A 618 3.17 -15.41 -22.34
N ASP A 619 3.42 -16.31 -23.30
CA ASP A 619 4.30 -16.04 -24.44
C ASP A 619 3.82 -14.79 -25.18
N LEU A 620 4.65 -13.73 -25.17
CA LEU A 620 4.34 -12.46 -25.80
C LEU A 620 4.84 -12.45 -27.25
N PRO A 621 4.04 -12.03 -28.24
CA PRO A 621 4.53 -11.86 -29.60
C PRO A 621 5.56 -10.72 -29.68
N ASP A 622 6.65 -10.95 -30.42
CA ASP A 622 7.69 -9.93 -30.67
C ASP A 622 7.09 -8.67 -31.32
N LEU A 623 7.48 -7.49 -30.83
CA LEU A 623 7.08 -6.23 -31.46
C LEU A 623 7.82 -6.05 -32.80
N PRO A 624 7.12 -5.62 -33.87
CA PRO A 624 7.80 -5.25 -35.10
C PRO A 624 8.66 -4.01 -34.89
N ALA A 625 9.79 -3.94 -35.60
CA ALA A 625 10.66 -2.77 -35.58
C ALA A 625 9.94 -1.55 -36.17
N ALA A 626 9.92 -0.45 -35.42
CA ALA A 626 9.34 0.81 -35.89
C ALA A 626 10.14 1.38 -37.09
N PRO A 627 9.47 1.87 -38.15
CA PRO A 627 10.11 2.64 -39.22
C PRO A 627 10.99 3.77 -38.70
N ILE A 628 12.13 4.01 -39.35
CA ILE A 628 13.08 5.04 -38.94
C ILE A 628 12.73 6.40 -39.52
N VAL A 629 12.69 7.40 -38.64
CA VAL A 629 12.49 8.81 -38.92
C VAL A 629 13.83 9.53 -38.71
N ASP A 630 14.55 9.79 -39.80
CA ASP A 630 15.74 10.67 -39.75
C ASP A 630 15.29 12.11 -39.48
N PHE A 631 15.68 12.68 -38.34
CA PHE A 631 15.54 14.09 -38.06
C PHE A 631 16.91 14.72 -37.84
N ASN A 632 17.30 15.63 -38.73
CA ASN A 632 18.59 16.34 -38.68
C ASN A 632 19.84 15.42 -38.68
N GLY A 633 19.71 14.14 -39.06
CA GLY A 633 20.72 13.09 -38.96
C GLY A 633 20.52 12.11 -37.79
N ALA A 634 19.69 12.47 -36.79
CA ALA A 634 19.35 11.58 -35.70
C ALA A 634 18.27 10.58 -36.14
N GLN A 635 18.57 9.29 -35.98
CA GLN A 635 17.65 8.20 -36.31
C GLN A 635 16.71 7.95 -35.13
N LEU A 636 15.43 8.29 -35.29
CA LEU A 636 14.36 8.09 -34.31
C LEU A 636 13.42 6.97 -34.78
N PRO A 637 12.80 6.17 -33.90
CA PRO A 637 11.70 5.29 -34.28
C PRO A 637 10.43 6.11 -34.52
N SER A 638 9.58 5.74 -35.49
CA SER A 638 8.29 6.42 -35.70
C SER A 638 7.32 6.24 -34.52
N TYR A 639 7.43 5.14 -33.77
CA TYR A 639 6.74 4.91 -32.51
C TYR A 639 7.63 4.21 -31.48
N ALA A 640 7.48 4.60 -30.22
CA ALA A 640 8.09 3.98 -29.05
C ALA A 640 6.99 3.60 -28.05
N LEU A 641 7.02 2.35 -27.60
CA LEU A 641 6.00 1.66 -26.81
C LEU A 641 6.70 1.03 -25.61
N LEU A 642 6.40 1.48 -24.39
CA LEU A 642 7.05 0.96 -23.18
C LEU A 642 6.40 -0.34 -22.71
N PRO A 643 7.15 -1.29 -22.12
CA PRO A 643 8.56 -1.16 -21.69
C PRO A 643 9.61 -1.38 -22.78
N ASP A 644 9.22 -1.92 -23.95
CA ASP A 644 10.16 -2.48 -24.94
C ASP A 644 10.99 -1.44 -25.70
N HIS A 645 10.39 -0.31 -26.09
CA HIS A 645 11.08 0.76 -26.81
C HIS A 645 11.17 2.01 -25.90
N PRO A 646 12.36 2.37 -25.39
CA PRO A 646 12.51 3.48 -24.45
C PRO A 646 12.19 4.84 -25.08
N ILE A 647 11.48 5.71 -24.37
CA ILE A 647 10.92 6.96 -24.91
C ILE A 647 11.85 8.13 -24.59
N ALA A 648 12.25 8.31 -23.33
CA ALA A 648 13.12 9.40 -22.90
C ALA A 648 14.43 9.52 -23.71
N PRO A 649 15.18 8.43 -24.01
CA PRO A 649 16.40 8.53 -24.83
C PRO A 649 16.14 9.01 -26.26
N ASN A 650 14.98 8.71 -26.84
CA ASN A 650 14.62 9.17 -28.18
C ASN A 650 14.12 10.62 -28.18
N ILE A 651 13.45 11.08 -27.12
CA ILE A 651 13.19 12.50 -26.88
C ILE A 651 14.51 13.28 -26.73
N ILE A 652 15.49 12.75 -25.98
CA ILE A 652 16.82 13.36 -25.81
C ILE A 652 17.56 13.46 -27.16
N LYS A 653 17.57 12.40 -27.99
CA LYS A 653 18.12 12.46 -29.36
C LYS A 653 17.50 13.57 -30.19
N ALA A 654 16.17 13.73 -30.15
CA ALA A 654 15.46 14.77 -30.89
C ALA A 654 15.83 16.19 -30.41
N ILE A 655 15.98 16.37 -29.09
CA ILE A 655 16.42 17.62 -28.46
C ILE A 655 17.89 17.93 -28.80
N ASP A 656 18.79 16.94 -28.79
CA ASP A 656 20.20 17.15 -29.15
C ASP A 656 20.40 17.36 -30.67
N ALA A 657 19.51 16.84 -31.50
CA ALA A 657 19.47 17.10 -32.94
C ALA A 657 18.85 18.46 -33.33
N ALA A 658 18.25 19.20 -32.39
CA ALA A 658 17.63 20.50 -32.63
C ALA A 658 18.66 21.59 -32.95
N LYS A 659 18.36 22.43 -33.94
CA LYS A 659 19.24 23.49 -34.48
C LYS A 659 18.65 24.90 -34.37
N LYS A 660 17.34 25.05 -34.14
CA LYS A 660 16.62 26.32 -34.14
C LYS A 660 15.64 26.45 -32.98
N THR A 661 14.70 25.51 -32.85
CA THR A 661 13.55 25.63 -31.95
C THR A 661 13.17 24.29 -31.31
N ILE A 662 12.84 24.33 -30.03
CA ILE A 662 12.18 23.23 -29.29
C ILE A 662 10.96 23.84 -28.62
N ARG A 663 9.78 23.25 -28.82
CA ARG A 663 8.52 23.72 -28.25
C ARG A 663 7.82 22.58 -27.53
N LEU A 664 7.50 22.76 -26.25
CA LEU A 664 7.01 21.71 -25.36
C LEU A 664 5.72 22.13 -24.65
N ALA A 665 4.63 21.39 -24.86
CA ALA A 665 3.40 21.52 -24.08
C ALA A 665 3.25 20.27 -23.20
N LEU A 666 3.51 20.42 -21.89
CA LEU A 666 3.68 19.31 -20.94
C LEU A 666 2.78 19.44 -19.70
N TYR A 667 2.03 18.38 -19.40
CA TYR A 667 1.29 18.24 -18.14
C TYR A 667 2.22 18.15 -16.92
N GLU A 668 3.05 17.09 -16.84
CA GLU A 668 4.03 16.89 -15.78
C GLU A 668 5.44 16.72 -16.36
N PHE A 669 6.43 17.30 -15.67
CA PHE A 669 7.84 17.28 -16.00
C PHE A 669 8.68 17.05 -14.74
N THR A 670 9.47 15.97 -14.70
CA THR A 670 10.43 15.70 -13.62
C THR A 670 11.73 15.04 -14.08
N SER A 671 11.88 14.67 -15.36
CA SER A 671 13.09 13.96 -15.79
C SER A 671 14.30 14.88 -15.89
N GLU A 672 15.29 14.67 -15.02
CA GLU A 672 16.55 15.42 -15.03
C GLU A 672 17.34 15.19 -16.33
N SER A 673 17.28 13.97 -16.88
CA SER A 673 17.97 13.62 -18.14
C SER A 673 17.49 14.45 -19.34
N ILE A 674 16.19 14.78 -19.37
CA ILE A 674 15.59 15.62 -20.40
C ILE A 674 15.85 17.10 -20.08
N LEU A 675 15.83 17.51 -18.81
CA LEU A 675 16.24 18.86 -18.42
C LEU A 675 17.69 19.17 -18.85
N GLU A 676 18.61 18.24 -18.65
CA GLU A 676 19.99 18.33 -19.16
C GLU A 676 20.07 18.43 -20.68
N ALA A 677 19.20 17.73 -21.42
CA ALA A 677 19.13 17.88 -22.87
C ALA A 677 18.65 19.30 -23.28
N LEU A 678 17.69 19.87 -22.54
CA LEU A 678 17.22 21.25 -22.76
C LEU A 678 18.28 22.28 -22.37
N ARG A 679 19.05 22.05 -21.29
CA ARG A 679 20.23 22.85 -20.93
C ARG A 679 21.25 22.85 -22.07
N ARG A 680 21.63 21.67 -22.59
CA ARG A 680 22.52 21.55 -23.78
C ARG A 680 21.97 22.29 -25.00
N ALA A 681 20.70 22.12 -25.32
CA ALA A 681 20.08 22.80 -26.47
C ALA A 681 20.12 24.34 -26.32
N LYS A 682 19.83 24.86 -25.12
CA LYS A 682 19.95 26.27 -24.79
C LYS A 682 21.39 26.78 -24.94
N THR A 683 22.39 26.03 -24.48
CA THR A 683 23.82 26.35 -24.68
C THR A 683 24.22 26.38 -26.16
N ARG A 684 23.60 25.55 -27.01
CA ARG A 684 23.77 25.59 -28.48
C ARG A 684 23.01 26.74 -29.17
N GLY A 685 22.29 27.59 -28.42
CA GLY A 685 21.51 28.71 -28.97
C GLY A 685 20.13 28.34 -29.52
N VAL A 686 19.65 27.11 -29.28
CA VAL A 686 18.31 26.67 -29.69
C VAL A 686 17.26 27.39 -28.83
N LYS A 687 16.23 28.01 -29.44
CA LYS A 687 15.13 28.62 -28.68
C LYS A 687 14.25 27.53 -28.07
N VAL A 688 14.20 27.44 -26.75
CA VAL A 688 13.36 26.47 -26.02
C VAL A 688 12.15 27.19 -25.42
N GLU A 689 10.96 26.92 -25.95
CA GLU A 689 9.68 27.50 -25.54
C GLU A 689 8.81 26.45 -24.83
N LEU A 690 8.32 26.75 -23.63
CA LEU A 690 7.49 25.81 -22.85
C LEU A 690 6.11 26.38 -22.50
N VAL A 691 5.12 25.49 -22.48
CA VAL A 691 3.80 25.71 -21.87
C VAL A 691 3.54 24.56 -20.89
N LEU A 692 3.41 24.87 -19.60
CA LEU A 692 3.19 23.89 -18.53
C LEU A 692 1.78 24.01 -17.92
N ASP A 693 1.28 22.95 -17.28
CA ASP A 693 0.05 23.10 -16.48
C ASP A 693 0.31 23.99 -15.26
N ARG A 694 -0.57 24.99 -15.10
CA ARG A 694 -0.50 26.01 -14.05
C ARG A 694 -0.45 25.43 -12.64
N ASN A 695 -1.05 24.26 -12.38
CA ASN A 695 -1.10 23.67 -11.06
C ASN A 695 0.17 22.88 -10.72
N HIS A 696 1.03 22.59 -11.70
CA HIS A 696 2.36 22.02 -11.50
C HIS A 696 3.43 23.10 -11.21
N VAL A 697 3.11 24.38 -11.47
CA VAL A 697 3.92 25.57 -11.10
C VAL A 697 3.36 26.23 -9.84
N TYR A 698 2.11 26.70 -9.87
CA TYR A 698 1.41 27.24 -8.70
C TYR A 698 0.68 26.13 -7.94
N THR A 699 1.45 25.26 -7.29
CA THR A 699 0.91 24.18 -6.47
C THR A 699 0.10 24.71 -5.26
N SER A 700 -0.95 23.99 -4.90
CA SER A 700 -1.88 24.36 -3.81
C SER A 700 -2.28 23.16 -2.96
N GLY A 701 -2.78 23.43 -1.75
CA GLY A 701 -3.11 22.41 -0.77
C GLY A 701 -1.87 21.67 -0.22
N ILE A 702 -2.13 20.50 0.35
CA ILE A 702 -1.17 19.73 1.16
C ILE A 702 -0.85 18.39 0.47
N ASN A 703 0.40 17.92 0.54
CA ASN A 703 0.84 16.65 -0.03
C ASN A 703 0.50 15.45 0.89
N HIS A 704 0.88 14.23 0.51
CA HIS A 704 0.66 13.02 1.34
C HIS A 704 1.62 12.90 2.55
N GLU A 705 2.30 13.97 2.92
CA GLU A 705 3.33 14.04 3.98
C GLU A 705 3.07 15.24 4.90
N ASP A 706 1.84 15.75 4.88
CA ASP A 706 1.35 16.96 5.54
C ASP A 706 2.24 18.20 5.36
N GLN A 707 2.86 18.36 4.18
CA GLN A 707 3.58 19.57 3.78
C GLN A 707 2.80 20.35 2.71
N PRO A 708 2.93 21.69 2.65
CA PRO A 708 2.43 22.47 1.51
C PRO A 708 2.97 21.90 0.20
N ARG A 709 2.11 21.67 -0.80
CA ARG A 709 2.58 21.21 -2.12
C ARG A 709 3.48 22.28 -2.74
N LYS A 710 4.68 21.88 -3.17
CA LYS A 710 5.65 22.72 -3.89
C LYS A 710 5.82 22.20 -5.33
N PRO A 711 6.13 23.08 -6.31
CA PRO A 711 6.46 22.65 -7.66
C PRO A 711 7.70 21.73 -7.66
N LYS A 712 7.81 20.86 -8.67
CA LYS A 712 8.91 19.89 -8.79
C LYS A 712 10.24 20.61 -9.03
N PRO A 713 11.39 20.14 -8.52
CA PRO A 713 12.68 20.80 -8.69
C PRO A 713 13.03 21.13 -10.15
N GLN A 714 12.73 20.22 -11.07
CA GLN A 714 12.97 20.40 -12.51
C GLN A 714 12.10 21.50 -13.13
N VAL A 715 10.87 21.68 -12.63
CA VAL A 715 9.98 22.79 -13.03
C VAL A 715 10.53 24.12 -12.49
N VAL A 716 10.99 24.15 -11.25
CA VAL A 716 11.63 25.35 -10.66
C VAL A 716 12.93 25.71 -11.40
N ALA A 717 13.72 24.70 -11.78
CA ALA A 717 14.97 24.86 -12.53
C ALA A 717 14.73 25.49 -13.92
N LEU A 718 13.79 24.96 -14.71
CA LEU A 718 13.37 25.57 -15.99
C LEU A 718 13.04 27.07 -15.84
N ILE A 719 12.33 27.43 -14.78
CA ILE A 719 11.90 28.82 -14.55
C ILE A 719 13.09 29.69 -14.11
N LYS A 720 13.84 29.27 -13.08
CA LYS A 720 14.93 30.06 -12.49
C LYS A 720 16.21 30.11 -13.33
N GLU A 721 16.42 29.15 -14.23
CA GLU A 721 17.47 29.21 -15.26
C GLU A 721 17.02 30.06 -16.47
N GLY A 722 15.80 30.60 -16.47
CA GLY A 722 15.29 31.52 -17.49
C GLY A 722 15.03 30.85 -18.84
N PHE A 723 14.39 29.68 -18.87
CA PHE A 723 13.78 29.16 -20.10
C PHE A 723 12.49 29.94 -20.42
N ASP A 724 12.03 29.91 -21.67
CA ASP A 724 10.87 30.69 -22.13
C ASP A 724 9.54 29.97 -21.75
N VAL A 725 9.27 29.89 -20.44
CA VAL A 725 8.15 29.15 -19.83
C VAL A 725 6.92 30.04 -19.64
N LYS A 726 5.78 29.61 -20.20
CA LYS A 726 4.43 30.10 -19.87
C LYS A 726 3.61 29.00 -19.20
N ILE A 727 2.50 29.36 -18.56
CA ILE A 727 1.62 28.42 -17.85
C ILE A 727 0.16 28.55 -18.29
N LEU A 728 -0.54 27.42 -18.38
CA LEU A 728 -1.91 27.34 -18.89
C LEU A 728 -2.76 26.45 -17.97
N ARG A 729 -4.06 26.72 -17.89
CA ARG A 729 -5.04 25.98 -17.08
C ARG A 729 -6.26 25.68 -17.95
N GLY A 730 -6.90 24.52 -17.80
CA GLY A 730 -8.16 24.24 -18.49
C GLY A 730 -9.36 25.05 -17.97
N LYS A 731 -10.48 24.99 -18.69
CA LYS A 731 -11.76 25.57 -18.26
C LYS A 731 -12.24 24.83 -16.99
N ARG A 732 -12.86 25.54 -16.03
CA ARG A 732 -13.43 24.97 -14.80
C ARG A 732 -12.40 24.14 -13.99
N SER A 733 -12.52 22.81 -14.04
CA SER A 733 -11.69 21.78 -13.39
C SER A 733 -10.66 21.14 -14.32
N GLY A 734 -10.57 21.61 -15.57
CA GLY A 734 -9.62 21.13 -16.55
C GLY A 734 -8.19 21.60 -16.31
N VAL A 735 -7.27 20.90 -16.96
CA VAL A 735 -5.83 21.09 -16.92
C VAL A 735 -5.26 21.24 -18.33
N MET A 736 -4.05 21.74 -18.47
CA MET A 736 -3.28 21.61 -19.71
C MET A 736 -2.60 20.24 -19.70
N HIS A 737 -3.24 19.25 -20.32
CA HIS A 737 -2.89 17.83 -20.17
C HIS A 737 -2.11 17.26 -21.37
N ASN A 738 -1.69 18.11 -22.31
CA ASN A 738 -0.89 17.70 -23.47
C ASN A 738 0.50 17.15 -23.08
N LYS A 739 1.05 16.35 -24.00
CA LYS A 739 2.45 15.87 -24.01
C LYS A 739 2.98 16.00 -25.44
N ILE A 740 3.10 17.24 -25.92
CA ILE A 740 3.45 17.56 -27.31
C ILE A 740 4.84 18.19 -27.35
N MET A 741 5.66 17.74 -28.30
CA MET A 741 6.93 18.34 -28.69
C MET A 741 6.88 18.75 -30.16
N VAL A 742 7.37 19.95 -30.51
CA VAL A 742 7.65 20.36 -31.90
C VAL A 742 9.10 20.86 -31.97
N VAL A 743 9.88 20.37 -32.93
CA VAL A 743 11.32 20.68 -33.07
C VAL A 743 11.65 21.18 -34.48
N ASP A 744 12.42 22.28 -34.56
CA ASP A 744 12.88 22.98 -35.78
C ASP A 744 11.80 23.27 -36.85
N ASP A 745 10.52 23.26 -36.45
CA ASP A 745 9.37 23.32 -37.36
C ASP A 745 9.35 22.20 -38.42
N GLY A 746 9.98 21.06 -38.12
CA GLY A 746 10.12 19.90 -39.02
C GLY A 746 9.95 18.51 -38.38
N LEU A 747 9.80 18.42 -37.06
CA LEU A 747 9.44 17.20 -36.33
C LEU A 747 8.37 17.51 -35.29
N VAL A 748 7.39 16.61 -35.13
CA VAL A 748 6.47 16.59 -34.00
C VAL A 748 6.57 15.25 -33.26
N GLY A 749 6.45 15.29 -31.94
CA GLY A 749 6.27 14.10 -31.11
C GLY A 749 5.08 14.27 -30.15
N PHE A 750 4.31 13.21 -29.94
CA PHE A 750 3.16 13.19 -29.04
C PHE A 750 2.80 11.77 -28.58
N GLY A 751 2.03 11.68 -27.49
CA GLY A 751 1.48 10.41 -27.00
C GLY A 751 0.92 10.53 -25.58
N SER A 752 0.88 9.42 -24.87
CA SER A 752 0.43 9.37 -23.48
C SER A 752 1.51 9.77 -22.46
N TYR A 753 2.78 9.60 -22.87
CA TYR A 753 4.01 9.73 -22.07
C TYR A 753 4.26 11.11 -21.44
N ASN A 754 4.19 11.18 -20.10
CA ASN A 754 4.69 12.35 -19.35
C ASN A 754 6.23 12.35 -19.30
N LEU A 755 6.85 13.53 -19.27
CA LEU A 755 8.33 13.64 -19.23
C LEU A 755 8.86 13.49 -17.79
N THR A 756 8.61 12.32 -17.21
CA THR A 756 9.01 11.92 -15.85
C THR A 756 9.70 10.56 -15.87
N ASP A 757 10.67 10.35 -14.98
CA ASP A 757 11.40 9.06 -14.95
C ASP A 757 10.50 7.89 -14.51
N VAL A 758 9.38 8.19 -13.83
CA VAL A 758 8.34 7.21 -13.46
C VAL A 758 7.57 6.72 -14.69
N ALA A 759 7.32 7.57 -15.69
CA ALA A 759 6.71 7.13 -16.94
C ALA A 759 7.63 6.15 -17.67
N GLU A 760 8.93 6.48 -17.79
CA GLU A 760 9.93 5.62 -18.46
C GLU A 760 10.13 4.27 -17.75
N GLN A 761 10.16 4.25 -16.41
CA GLN A 761 10.57 3.09 -15.62
C GLN A 761 9.41 2.24 -15.06
N SER A 762 8.15 2.69 -15.17
CA SER A 762 7.04 2.09 -14.40
C SER A 762 5.67 2.13 -15.09
N HIS A 763 5.51 2.76 -16.24
CA HIS A 763 4.21 2.82 -16.94
C HIS A 763 4.27 2.12 -18.30
N PHE A 764 3.18 1.45 -18.70
CA PHE A 764 2.94 1.19 -20.11
C PHE A 764 2.48 2.50 -20.76
N GLU A 765 3.25 3.00 -21.72
CA GLU A 765 3.07 4.28 -22.41
C GLU A 765 3.27 4.09 -23.91
N ASN A 766 2.87 5.10 -24.70
CA ASN A 766 3.27 5.21 -26.08
C ASN A 766 3.61 6.66 -26.47
N PHE A 767 4.51 6.81 -27.43
CA PHE A 767 4.91 8.09 -28.01
C PHE A 767 5.30 7.92 -29.49
N ILE A 768 4.80 8.80 -30.36
CA ILE A 768 5.04 8.82 -31.80
C ILE A 768 5.99 9.96 -32.14
N PHE A 769 6.88 9.75 -33.12
CA PHE A 769 7.71 10.78 -33.73
C PHE A 769 7.40 10.83 -35.23
N THR A 770 7.10 12.01 -35.79
CA THR A 770 6.77 12.14 -37.21
C THR A 770 7.14 13.49 -37.82
N LYS A 771 7.47 13.47 -39.12
CA LYS A 771 7.79 14.63 -39.95
C LYS A 771 6.69 14.94 -40.98
N ASP A 772 5.49 14.38 -40.83
CA ASP A 772 4.37 14.74 -41.71
C ASP A 772 4.11 16.25 -41.63
N ALA A 773 4.27 16.95 -42.75
CA ALA A 773 4.20 18.42 -42.78
C ALA A 773 2.83 18.94 -42.33
N GLY A 774 1.75 18.19 -42.58
CA GLY A 774 0.41 18.50 -42.08
C GLY A 774 0.34 18.46 -40.56
N ARG A 775 0.72 17.32 -39.94
CA ARG A 775 0.78 17.19 -38.47
C ARG A 775 1.69 18.23 -37.83
N VAL A 776 2.89 18.46 -38.38
CA VAL A 776 3.85 19.44 -37.83
C VAL A 776 3.26 20.85 -37.88
N ALA A 777 2.66 21.26 -39.01
CA ALA A 777 2.00 22.55 -39.12
C ALA A 777 0.79 22.68 -38.17
N ALA A 778 -0.04 21.64 -38.05
CA ALA A 778 -1.20 21.63 -37.15
C ALA A 778 -0.80 21.74 -35.67
N HIS A 779 0.20 20.97 -35.23
CA HIS A 779 0.69 21.02 -33.85
C HIS A 779 1.45 22.32 -33.56
N LEU A 780 2.12 22.93 -34.54
CA LEU A 780 2.69 24.26 -34.42
C LEU A 780 1.61 25.34 -34.25
N LYS A 781 0.56 25.33 -35.09
CA LYS A 781 -0.62 26.22 -34.95
C LYS A 781 -1.25 26.08 -33.56
N TYR A 782 -1.45 24.85 -33.09
CA TYR A 782 -2.05 24.57 -31.78
C TYR A 782 -1.14 24.98 -30.61
N PHE A 783 0.18 24.77 -30.71
CA PHE A 783 1.13 25.25 -29.70
C PHE A 783 1.13 26.79 -29.63
N GLN A 784 1.13 27.48 -30.77
CA GLN A 784 1.04 28.95 -30.83
C GLN A 784 -0.27 29.46 -30.23
N TYR A 785 -1.40 28.81 -30.54
CA TYR A 785 -2.70 29.08 -29.91
C TYR A 785 -2.66 28.90 -28.39
N MET A 786 -2.16 27.77 -27.87
CA MET A 786 -2.03 27.55 -26.43
C MET A 786 -1.11 28.59 -25.77
N ARG A 787 0.00 28.93 -26.43
CA ARG A 787 0.99 29.90 -25.94
C ARG A 787 0.44 31.34 -25.90
N GLY A 788 -0.45 31.70 -26.83
CA GLY A 788 -1.19 32.97 -26.82
C GLY A 788 -2.29 33.04 -25.75
N LEU A 789 -2.73 31.90 -25.21
CA LEU A 789 -3.69 31.81 -24.11
C LEU A 789 -3.03 31.63 -22.73
N ALA A 790 -1.71 31.46 -22.67
CA ALA A 790 -0.95 31.11 -21.48
C ALA A 790 -0.40 32.36 -20.76
N GLU A 791 -0.59 32.41 -19.43
CA GLU A 791 -0.11 33.49 -18.57
C GLU A 791 1.42 33.37 -18.35
N ASP A 792 2.07 34.52 -18.16
CA ASP A 792 3.47 34.58 -17.72
C ASP A 792 3.60 34.23 -16.24
N ILE A 793 4.81 33.86 -15.82
CA ILE A 793 5.07 33.42 -14.46
C ILE A 793 5.31 34.63 -13.55
N ASP A 794 4.42 34.80 -12.59
CA ASP A 794 4.58 35.68 -11.44
C ASP A 794 5.63 35.07 -10.51
N MET A 795 6.84 35.61 -10.58
CA MET A 795 7.98 35.15 -9.80
C MET A 795 7.81 35.41 -8.30
N ALA A 796 7.14 36.49 -7.90
CA ALA A 796 6.91 36.78 -6.48
C ALA A 796 5.98 35.72 -5.85
N LYS A 797 4.94 35.34 -6.58
CA LYS A 797 4.02 34.26 -6.20
C LYS A 797 4.65 32.87 -6.27
N LEU A 798 5.54 32.61 -7.23
CA LEU A 798 6.31 31.37 -7.26
C LEU A 798 7.21 31.27 -6.01
N ASP A 799 7.90 32.35 -5.65
CA ASP A 799 8.75 32.38 -4.46
C ASP A 799 7.96 32.36 -3.15
N GLU A 800 6.76 32.94 -3.10
CA GLU A 800 5.80 32.78 -2.00
C GLU A 800 5.40 31.30 -1.82
N ILE A 801 5.04 30.59 -2.91
CA ILE A 801 4.72 29.16 -2.88
C ILE A 801 5.93 28.30 -2.47
N LEU A 802 7.15 28.66 -2.89
CA LEU A 802 8.38 27.99 -2.50
C LEU A 802 8.75 28.24 -1.03
N ALA A 803 8.50 29.44 -0.50
CA ALA A 803 8.70 29.79 0.90
C ALA A 803 7.62 29.22 1.84
N ARG A 804 6.42 28.96 1.31
CA ARG A 804 5.22 28.56 2.06
C ARG A 804 5.48 27.42 3.06
N THR A 805 4.92 27.60 4.25
CA THR A 805 4.92 26.66 5.39
C THR A 805 3.48 26.33 5.80
N LEU A 806 3.28 25.28 6.60
CA LEU A 806 1.98 25.01 7.25
C LEU A 806 1.49 26.20 8.06
N ARG A 807 2.38 26.84 8.83
CA ARG A 807 2.05 27.99 9.69
C ARG A 807 1.46 29.14 8.86
N SER A 808 2.13 29.54 7.78
CA SER A 808 1.64 30.59 6.89
C SER A 808 0.32 30.23 6.16
N MET A 809 0.00 28.95 5.99
CA MET A 809 -1.30 28.53 5.46
C MET A 809 -2.40 28.61 6.51
N GLN A 810 -2.09 28.20 7.75
CA GLN A 810 -3.00 28.33 8.89
C GLN A 810 -3.31 29.82 9.17
N GLU A 811 -2.28 30.67 9.23
CA GLU A 811 -2.43 32.11 9.48
C GLU A 811 -3.29 32.81 8.41
N ALA A 812 -3.19 32.43 7.14
CA ALA A 812 -4.06 32.94 6.08
C ALA A 812 -5.51 32.43 6.18
N GLN A 813 -5.70 31.14 6.53
CA GLN A 813 -7.01 30.54 6.71
C GLN A 813 -7.74 31.14 7.93
N ASP A 814 -7.02 31.35 9.04
CA ASP A 814 -7.53 31.95 10.28
C ASP A 814 -7.80 33.46 10.12
N ALA A 815 -7.05 34.15 9.24
CA ALA A 815 -7.31 35.54 8.85
C ALA A 815 -8.58 35.73 7.98
N GLY A 816 -9.28 34.64 7.63
CA GLY A 816 -10.49 34.68 6.82
C GLY A 816 -10.23 34.83 5.31
N GLU A 817 -8.99 34.64 4.84
CA GLU A 817 -8.68 34.57 3.40
C GLU A 817 -9.14 33.22 2.82
N ALA A 818 -10.46 33.03 2.76
CA ALA A 818 -11.10 31.83 2.25
C ALA A 818 -10.56 31.49 0.86
N SER A 819 -9.90 30.33 0.74
CA SER A 819 -9.03 29.98 -0.38
C SER A 819 -9.81 29.81 -1.70
N GLY A 820 -10.05 30.92 -2.39
CA GLY A 820 -10.96 30.92 -3.53
C GLY A 820 -11.30 32.30 -4.04
N THR A 821 -10.30 33.07 -4.50
CA THR A 821 -10.61 34.12 -5.47
C THR A 821 -11.40 33.50 -6.62
N HIS A 822 -12.58 34.05 -6.92
CA HIS A 822 -13.37 33.69 -8.09
C HIS A 822 -12.65 34.22 -9.36
N LEU A 823 -11.51 33.63 -9.67
CA LEU A 823 -10.81 33.78 -10.94
C LEU A 823 -11.84 33.57 -12.05
N ARG A 824 -12.04 34.62 -12.88
CA ARG A 824 -12.95 34.56 -14.02
C ARG A 824 -12.66 33.27 -14.79
N ARG A 825 -13.67 32.42 -14.96
CA ARG A 825 -13.52 31.15 -15.69
C ARG A 825 -13.09 31.51 -17.11
N PRO A 826 -11.88 31.11 -17.56
CA PRO A 826 -11.40 31.55 -18.86
C PRO A 826 -12.20 30.85 -19.95
N GLU A 827 -12.84 31.64 -20.80
CA GLU A 827 -13.49 31.15 -22.00
C GLU A 827 -12.51 31.18 -23.16
N TYR A 828 -11.93 30.02 -23.45
CA TYR A 828 -11.06 29.85 -24.62
C TYR A 828 -11.88 29.71 -25.90
N PRO A 829 -11.54 30.44 -26.98
CA PRO A 829 -12.09 30.17 -28.32
C PRO A 829 -11.76 28.73 -28.76
N PRO A 830 -12.48 28.15 -29.73
CA PRO A 830 -12.18 26.80 -30.21
C PRO A 830 -10.72 26.72 -30.71
N PRO A 831 -9.99 25.63 -30.41
CA PRO A 831 -8.64 25.44 -30.90
C PRO A 831 -8.61 25.25 -32.43
N PRO A 832 -7.49 25.60 -33.10
CA PRO A 832 -7.36 25.43 -34.55
C PRO A 832 -7.41 23.95 -34.92
N GLN A 833 -8.53 23.51 -35.50
CA GLN A 833 -8.64 22.19 -36.12
C GLN A 833 -8.10 22.26 -37.55
N ASP A 834 -7.33 21.25 -37.93
CA ASP A 834 -6.82 21.10 -39.29
C ASP A 834 -7.53 19.91 -39.95
N THR A 835 -8.42 20.20 -40.89
CA THR A 835 -9.31 19.21 -41.54
C THR A 835 -8.81 18.76 -42.91
N ASP A 836 -7.66 19.29 -43.35
CA ASP A 836 -7.09 18.98 -44.65
C ASP A 836 -6.45 17.58 -44.64
N GLN A 837 -6.63 16.86 -45.75
CA GLN A 837 -6.22 15.46 -45.94
C GLN A 837 -6.76 14.46 -44.88
N PRO A 838 -8.09 14.22 -44.87
CA PRO A 838 -8.72 13.33 -43.91
C PRO A 838 -8.39 11.85 -44.15
N ILE A 839 -8.20 11.16 -43.04
CA ILE A 839 -8.11 9.70 -42.90
C ILE A 839 -9.50 9.09 -43.10
N LYS A 840 -9.59 7.89 -43.68
CA LYS A 840 -10.87 7.23 -44.00
C LYS A 840 -11.05 5.93 -43.24
N LEU A 841 -12.20 5.77 -42.60
CA LEU A 841 -12.64 4.50 -42.01
C LEU A 841 -14.03 4.15 -42.56
N GLY A 842 -14.08 3.26 -43.55
CA GLY A 842 -15.29 2.97 -44.30
C GLY A 842 -15.79 4.20 -45.08
N ASN A 843 -16.98 4.69 -44.75
CA ASN A 843 -17.57 5.88 -45.36
C ASN A 843 -17.29 7.16 -44.54
N GLU A 844 -16.72 7.03 -43.35
CA GLU A 844 -16.43 8.15 -42.45
C GLU A 844 -15.06 8.77 -42.74
N ALA A 845 -14.97 10.09 -42.55
CA ALA A 845 -13.77 10.88 -42.73
C ALA A 845 -13.34 11.53 -41.40
N PHE A 846 -12.04 11.49 -41.10
CA PHE A 846 -11.45 11.97 -39.86
C PHE A 846 -10.27 12.90 -40.15
N PRO A 847 -10.15 14.05 -39.48
CA PRO A 847 -8.91 14.83 -39.54
C PRO A 847 -7.75 14.02 -38.94
N ARG A 848 -6.50 14.36 -39.29
CA ARG A 848 -5.31 13.65 -38.76
C ARG A 848 -5.12 13.83 -37.25
N GLN A 849 -5.63 14.92 -36.71
CA GLN A 849 -5.61 15.26 -35.28
C GLN A 849 -6.83 16.09 -34.90
N LEU A 850 -7.23 15.99 -33.64
CA LEU A 850 -8.19 16.89 -33.00
C LEU A 850 -7.64 17.36 -31.65
N PHE A 851 -7.96 18.60 -31.31
CA PHE A 851 -7.52 19.25 -30.07
C PHE A 851 -8.70 19.73 -29.23
N SER A 852 -8.63 19.52 -27.91
CA SER A 852 -9.62 20.03 -26.94
C SER A 852 -9.08 21.28 -26.20
N PRO A 853 -9.91 22.03 -25.45
CA PRO A 853 -11.35 21.83 -25.20
C PRO A 853 -12.24 22.21 -26.40
N GLN A 854 -13.40 21.56 -26.53
CA GLN A 854 -14.35 21.72 -27.64
C GLN A 854 -13.78 21.19 -28.97
N GLY A 855 -13.13 20.03 -28.91
CA GLY A 855 -12.45 19.40 -30.05
C GLY A 855 -13.33 18.49 -30.88
N ALA A 856 -14.49 18.09 -30.35
CA ALA A 856 -15.31 17.00 -30.90
C ALA A 856 -14.53 15.67 -31.01
N ILE A 857 -13.55 15.45 -30.12
CA ILE A 857 -12.77 14.20 -30.03
C ILE A 857 -13.71 13.06 -29.63
N GLU A 858 -14.53 13.25 -28.60
CA GLU A 858 -15.54 12.28 -28.17
C GLU A 858 -16.52 11.93 -29.30
N ALA A 859 -16.93 12.92 -30.10
CA ALA A 859 -17.80 12.70 -31.25
C ALA A 859 -17.09 11.92 -32.39
N ALA A 860 -15.82 12.21 -32.66
CA ALA A 860 -15.01 11.47 -33.63
C ALA A 860 -14.83 10.00 -33.19
N LEU A 861 -14.49 9.74 -31.92
CA LEU A 861 -14.39 8.39 -31.37
C LEU A 861 -15.72 7.63 -31.51
N ILE A 862 -16.85 8.28 -31.24
CA ILE A 862 -18.18 7.68 -31.43
C ILE A 862 -18.47 7.36 -32.91
N ARG A 863 -18.05 8.20 -33.87
CA ARG A 863 -18.17 7.85 -35.31
C ARG A 863 -17.27 6.67 -35.68
N ALA A 864 -16.03 6.62 -35.19
CA ALA A 864 -15.11 5.51 -35.45
C ALA A 864 -15.64 4.18 -34.91
N ILE A 865 -16.14 4.16 -33.66
CA ILE A 865 -16.85 3.03 -33.06
C ILE A 865 -18.03 2.58 -33.94
N LYS A 866 -18.89 3.52 -34.36
CA LYS A 866 -20.06 3.21 -35.19
C LYS A 866 -19.68 2.73 -36.60
N ALA A 867 -18.50 3.08 -37.12
CA ALA A 867 -18.00 2.66 -38.42
C ALA A 867 -17.43 1.22 -38.46
N ALA A 868 -17.08 0.64 -37.30
CA ALA A 868 -16.43 -0.66 -37.15
C ALA A 868 -17.20 -1.83 -37.81
N LYS A 869 -16.47 -2.80 -38.37
CA LYS A 869 -17.01 -3.98 -39.08
C LYS A 869 -16.36 -5.32 -38.69
N VAL A 870 -15.25 -5.28 -37.95
CA VAL A 870 -14.43 -6.44 -37.59
C VAL A 870 -14.02 -6.39 -36.13
N SER A 871 -13.43 -5.28 -35.68
CA SER A 871 -12.90 -5.19 -34.31
C SER A 871 -12.87 -3.77 -33.75
N ILE A 872 -12.89 -3.68 -32.41
CA ILE A 872 -12.59 -2.47 -31.66
C ILE A 872 -11.68 -2.87 -30.48
N GLU A 873 -10.43 -2.42 -30.51
CA GLU A 873 -9.42 -2.66 -29.48
C GLU A 873 -9.15 -1.37 -28.71
N ILE A 874 -9.37 -1.32 -27.39
CA ILE A 874 -9.16 -0.10 -26.57
C ILE A 874 -8.20 -0.41 -25.43
N ALA A 875 -7.09 0.32 -25.33
CA ALA A 875 -6.24 0.35 -24.13
C ALA A 875 -6.29 1.75 -23.51
N MET A 876 -6.99 1.87 -22.38
CA MET A 876 -7.34 3.16 -21.78
C MET A 876 -7.01 3.25 -20.29
N PHE A 877 -6.19 4.22 -19.93
CA PHE A 877 -5.87 4.59 -18.55
C PHE A 877 -7.11 5.02 -17.75
N SER A 878 -7.96 5.87 -18.31
CA SER A 878 -9.05 6.53 -17.57
C SER A 878 -10.32 6.64 -18.43
N PHE A 879 -11.34 5.85 -18.05
CA PHE A 879 -12.59 5.70 -18.81
C PHE A 879 -13.80 6.11 -17.94
N TYR A 880 -14.37 7.27 -18.27
CA TYR A 880 -15.50 7.90 -17.58
C TYR A 880 -16.63 8.35 -18.53
N SER A 881 -16.39 8.44 -19.85
CA SER A 881 -17.42 8.82 -20.81
C SER A 881 -18.49 7.75 -20.95
N GLN A 882 -19.73 8.10 -20.59
CA GLN A 882 -20.88 7.23 -20.81
C GLN A 882 -21.24 7.17 -22.31
N ALA A 883 -21.08 8.27 -23.06
CA ALA A 883 -21.41 8.31 -24.48
C ALA A 883 -20.54 7.35 -25.33
N ILE A 884 -19.25 7.23 -25.01
CA ILE A 884 -18.36 6.24 -25.66
C ILE A 884 -18.75 4.80 -25.23
N ALA A 885 -19.07 4.58 -23.95
CA ALA A 885 -19.50 3.27 -23.45
C ALA A 885 -20.84 2.80 -24.07
N ASP A 886 -21.79 3.72 -24.23
CA ASP A 886 -23.10 3.48 -24.85
C ASP A 886 -22.95 3.21 -26.35
N ALA A 887 -22.06 3.92 -27.06
CA ALA A 887 -21.75 3.64 -28.47
C ALA A 887 -21.13 2.24 -28.66
N LEU A 888 -20.24 1.81 -27.75
CA LEU A 888 -19.70 0.44 -27.74
C LEU A 888 -20.79 -0.60 -27.49
N LEU A 889 -21.76 -0.31 -26.62
CA LEU A 889 -22.88 -1.20 -26.32
C LEU A 889 -23.89 -1.27 -27.48
N GLU A 890 -24.13 -0.16 -28.18
CA GLU A 890 -24.91 -0.11 -29.41
C GLU A 890 -24.28 -0.99 -30.50
N VAL A 891 -22.97 -0.89 -30.71
CA VAL A 891 -22.24 -1.77 -31.66
C VAL A 891 -22.36 -3.23 -31.21
N LYS A 892 -22.06 -3.55 -29.95
CA LYS A 892 -22.12 -4.92 -29.40
C LYS A 892 -23.48 -5.58 -29.57
N ASN A 893 -24.57 -4.83 -29.39
CA ASN A 893 -25.93 -5.35 -29.48
C ASN A 893 -26.42 -5.48 -30.92
N ASN A 894 -26.05 -4.55 -31.80
CA ASN A 894 -26.54 -4.49 -33.18
C ASN A 894 -25.64 -5.25 -34.19
N ARG A 895 -24.37 -5.48 -33.82
CA ARG A 895 -23.31 -6.16 -34.60
C ARG A 895 -22.46 -7.05 -33.67
N PRO A 896 -23.02 -8.17 -33.15
CA PRO A 896 -22.31 -9.06 -32.23
C PRO A 896 -21.08 -9.75 -32.86
N GLU A 897 -20.91 -9.68 -34.18
CA GLU A 897 -19.73 -10.13 -34.92
C GLU A 897 -18.51 -9.20 -34.78
N VAL A 898 -18.70 -7.94 -34.35
CA VAL A 898 -17.59 -7.00 -34.12
C VAL A 898 -16.90 -7.32 -32.79
N ALA A 899 -15.63 -7.73 -32.85
CA ALA A 899 -14.86 -8.13 -31.69
C ALA A 899 -14.42 -6.91 -30.86
N ILE A 900 -15.14 -6.59 -29.78
CA ILE A 900 -14.79 -5.49 -28.86
C ILE A 900 -13.94 -6.02 -27.69
N ARG A 901 -12.69 -5.57 -27.61
CA ARG A 901 -11.69 -5.95 -26.61
C ARG A 901 -11.19 -4.71 -25.86
N ILE A 902 -11.31 -4.72 -24.52
CA ILE A 902 -10.99 -3.53 -23.70
C ILE A 902 -9.95 -3.90 -22.62
N VAL A 903 -8.83 -3.19 -22.61
CA VAL A 903 -7.79 -3.24 -21.58
C VAL A 903 -7.81 -1.94 -20.78
N MET A 904 -7.84 -2.04 -19.45
CA MET A 904 -7.87 -0.87 -18.56
C MET A 904 -6.87 -0.97 -17.41
N ASP A 905 -6.42 0.18 -16.94
CA ASP A 905 -5.61 0.27 -15.72
C ASP A 905 -6.43 -0.21 -14.51
N TYR A 906 -5.93 -1.23 -13.82
CA TYR A 906 -6.55 -1.77 -12.60
C TYR A 906 -6.78 -0.69 -11.54
N SER A 907 -5.83 0.23 -11.41
CA SER A 907 -5.79 1.27 -10.39
C SER A 907 -6.87 2.34 -10.58
N GLN A 908 -7.21 2.69 -11.82
CA GLN A 908 -8.23 3.68 -12.22
C GLN A 908 -9.61 3.07 -12.46
N SER A 909 -9.68 1.90 -13.10
CA SER A 909 -10.95 1.21 -13.37
C SER A 909 -11.76 1.02 -12.09
N LYS A 910 -11.14 0.53 -11.02
CA LYS A 910 -11.77 0.36 -9.69
C LYS A 910 -12.24 1.66 -9.03
N VAL A 911 -11.63 2.81 -9.33
CA VAL A 911 -12.08 4.13 -8.82
C VAL A 911 -13.37 4.54 -9.51
N SER A 912 -13.49 4.30 -10.82
CA SER A 912 -14.71 4.63 -11.57
C SER A 912 -15.80 3.56 -11.49
N LYS A 913 -15.42 2.29 -11.31
CA LYS A 913 -16.25 1.07 -11.46
C LYS A 913 -16.79 0.88 -12.87
N ILE A 914 -16.01 1.28 -13.89
CA ILE A 914 -16.35 1.06 -15.30
C ILE A 914 -16.15 -0.40 -15.73
N ASP A 915 -15.23 -1.10 -15.06
CA ASP A 915 -14.96 -2.52 -15.27
C ASP A 915 -16.11 -3.40 -14.78
N ASP A 916 -16.71 -3.08 -13.62
CA ASP A 916 -17.96 -3.70 -13.17
C ASP A 916 -19.09 -3.52 -14.21
N TRP A 917 -19.13 -2.38 -14.91
CA TRP A 917 -20.13 -2.08 -15.94
C TRP A 917 -19.87 -2.83 -17.25
N PHE A 918 -18.63 -2.85 -17.75
CA PHE A 918 -18.26 -3.60 -18.95
C PHE A 918 -18.39 -5.12 -18.74
N ALA A 919 -18.01 -5.64 -17.56
CA ALA A 919 -18.20 -7.03 -17.19
C ALA A 919 -19.70 -7.39 -17.10
N TRP A 920 -20.53 -6.54 -16.49
CA TRP A 920 -21.98 -6.73 -16.43
C TRP A 920 -22.65 -6.81 -17.81
N HIS A 921 -22.17 -6.01 -18.78
CA HIS A 921 -22.66 -6.03 -20.16
C HIS A 921 -21.91 -7.05 -21.07
N GLY A 922 -21.09 -7.93 -20.50
CA GLY A 922 -20.46 -9.05 -21.22
C GLY A 922 -19.43 -8.63 -22.28
N PHE A 923 -18.75 -7.50 -22.10
CA PHE A 923 -17.59 -7.12 -22.94
C PHE A 923 -16.36 -7.95 -22.56
N ASP A 924 -15.56 -8.36 -23.54
CA ASP A 924 -14.30 -9.03 -23.22
C ASP A 924 -13.31 -7.99 -22.71
N THR A 925 -13.13 -8.01 -21.39
CA THR A 925 -12.50 -6.95 -20.61
C THR A 925 -11.32 -7.52 -19.85
N ARG A 926 -10.21 -6.80 -19.83
CA ARG A 926 -9.04 -7.13 -19.02
C ARG A 926 -8.57 -5.94 -18.21
N LEU A 927 -8.14 -6.21 -16.99
CA LEU A 927 -7.43 -5.28 -16.12
C LEU A 927 -5.93 -5.61 -16.18
N ILE A 928 -5.10 -4.59 -16.12
CA ILE A 928 -3.64 -4.72 -16.06
C ILE A 928 -3.08 -3.59 -15.20
N GLN A 929 -1.94 -3.81 -14.54
CA GLN A 929 -1.18 -2.77 -13.86
C GLN A 929 -0.03 -2.27 -14.74
N GLY A 930 1.09 -1.79 -14.18
CA GLY A 930 2.28 -1.48 -14.97
C GLY A 930 3.18 -2.69 -15.25
N PRO A 931 4.35 -2.45 -15.87
CA PRO A 931 5.12 -3.51 -16.55
C PRO A 931 5.65 -4.66 -15.69
N ARG A 932 5.75 -4.53 -14.35
CA ARG A 932 6.31 -5.61 -13.50
C ARG A 932 5.28 -6.66 -13.04
N GLY A 933 4.06 -6.65 -13.57
CA GLY A 933 3.07 -7.68 -13.27
C GLY A 933 2.80 -7.85 -11.77
N GLU A 934 2.70 -9.07 -11.27
CA GLU A 934 2.46 -9.38 -9.84
C GLU A 934 3.60 -8.95 -8.89
N ASP A 935 4.77 -8.54 -9.40
CA ASP A 935 5.86 -7.93 -8.59
C ASP A 935 5.83 -6.39 -8.57
N GLY A 936 5.02 -5.79 -9.46
CA GLY A 936 4.90 -4.34 -9.59
C GLY A 936 4.06 -3.68 -8.50
N ASP A 937 4.24 -2.39 -8.28
CA ASP A 937 3.53 -1.62 -7.26
C ASP A 937 2.30 -0.91 -7.88
N PRO A 938 1.07 -1.46 -7.82
CA PRO A 938 -0.09 -0.90 -8.50
C PRO A 938 -0.54 0.46 -7.95
N MET A 939 0.13 1.03 -6.94
CA MET A 939 -0.04 2.44 -6.58
C MET A 939 0.80 3.39 -7.46
N PHE A 940 2.02 3.03 -7.84
CA PHE A 940 2.89 3.87 -8.70
C PHE A 940 2.93 3.43 -10.16
N GLU A 941 2.94 2.12 -10.41
CA GLU A 941 2.91 1.51 -11.75
C GLU A 941 1.51 1.57 -12.36
N LYS A 942 1.43 1.76 -13.68
CA LYS A 942 0.19 2.05 -14.43
C LYS A 942 0.21 1.45 -15.83
N MET A 943 -0.98 1.20 -16.36
CA MET A 943 -1.20 1.17 -17.81
C MET A 943 -1.71 2.54 -18.24
N HIS A 944 -0.78 3.42 -18.62
CA HIS A 944 -1.06 4.84 -18.83
C HIS A 944 -1.37 5.19 -20.30
N ASN A 945 -1.39 4.22 -21.21
CA ASN A 945 -1.85 4.41 -22.59
C ASN A 945 -3.25 5.04 -22.70
N LYS A 946 -3.46 5.79 -23.77
CA LYS A 946 -4.77 6.21 -24.27
C LYS A 946 -4.77 5.89 -25.77
N LEU A 947 -5.37 4.78 -26.17
CA LEU A 947 -5.48 4.39 -27.56
C LEU A 947 -6.72 3.55 -27.87
N MET A 948 -7.22 3.68 -29.09
CA MET A 948 -8.24 2.81 -29.70
C MET A 948 -7.78 2.42 -31.10
N MET A 949 -7.99 1.16 -31.49
CA MET A 949 -7.92 0.73 -32.87
C MET A 949 -9.29 0.22 -33.33
N VAL A 950 -9.58 0.40 -34.62
CA VAL A 950 -10.80 -0.10 -35.26
C VAL A 950 -10.44 -0.86 -36.54
N ASP A 951 -10.99 -2.06 -36.69
CA ASP A 951 -10.84 -2.98 -37.82
C ASP A 951 -9.38 -3.29 -38.24
N GLY A 952 -8.40 -3.05 -37.35
CA GLY A 952 -6.96 -3.09 -37.65
C GLY A 952 -6.49 -2.05 -38.69
N LYS A 953 -7.30 -1.02 -38.97
CA LYS A 953 -7.12 -0.06 -40.09
C LYS A 953 -7.15 1.41 -39.69
N PHE A 954 -7.48 1.68 -38.44
CA PHE A 954 -7.57 3.01 -37.88
C PHE A 954 -7.07 2.96 -36.44
N LEU A 955 -6.17 3.85 -36.06
CA LEU A 955 -5.63 4.02 -34.72
C LEU A 955 -5.90 5.45 -34.24
N GLU A 956 -6.43 5.62 -33.04
CA GLU A 956 -6.36 6.84 -32.24
C GLU A 956 -5.33 6.64 -31.12
N THR A 957 -4.49 7.65 -30.88
CA THR A 957 -3.69 7.76 -29.66
C THR A 957 -3.37 9.23 -29.34
N GLY A 958 -3.09 9.52 -28.07
CA GLY A 958 -2.68 10.87 -27.65
C GLY A 958 -2.66 11.02 -26.13
N SER A 959 -2.99 12.22 -25.66
CA SER A 959 -3.11 12.50 -24.22
C SER A 959 -4.53 12.27 -23.67
N PHE A 960 -5.53 12.24 -24.57
CA PHE A 960 -6.96 12.30 -24.29
C PHE A 960 -7.49 11.11 -23.48
N ASN A 961 -7.84 11.35 -22.21
CA ASN A 961 -8.60 10.38 -21.40
C ASN A 961 -10.08 10.38 -21.81
N TYR A 962 -10.72 9.21 -21.93
CA TYR A 962 -12.12 9.10 -22.35
C TYR A 962 -13.09 9.58 -21.27
N SER A 963 -13.27 10.90 -21.19
CA SER A 963 -14.06 11.57 -20.14
C SER A 963 -14.61 12.93 -20.59
N PRO A 964 -15.78 13.38 -20.08
CA PRO A 964 -16.31 14.70 -20.40
C PRO A 964 -15.41 15.87 -19.97
N ASN A 965 -14.50 15.66 -18.99
CA ASN A 965 -13.55 16.68 -18.54
C ASN A 965 -12.32 16.81 -19.46
N ALA A 966 -11.99 15.78 -20.25
CA ALA A 966 -11.01 15.90 -21.32
C ALA A 966 -11.60 16.78 -22.45
N GLU A 967 -12.72 16.35 -23.02
CA GLU A 967 -13.40 17.03 -24.15
C GLU A 967 -13.74 18.50 -23.86
N ASN A 968 -14.38 18.80 -22.73
CA ASN A 968 -14.99 20.12 -22.51
C ASN A 968 -14.12 21.11 -21.72
N ASN A 969 -13.18 20.60 -20.92
CA ASN A 969 -12.46 21.41 -19.92
C ASN A 969 -10.95 21.44 -20.10
N SER A 970 -10.32 20.34 -20.52
CA SER A 970 -8.86 20.20 -20.55
C SER A 970 -8.29 20.46 -21.94
N PHE A 971 -7.01 20.85 -22.02
CA PHE A 971 -6.27 20.86 -23.30
C PHE A 971 -5.65 19.48 -23.51
N GLU A 972 -6.10 18.78 -24.55
CA GLU A 972 -5.70 17.44 -24.94
C GLU A 972 -5.51 17.37 -26.45
N ASN A 973 -4.81 16.32 -26.91
CA ASN A 973 -4.78 15.91 -28.31
C ASN A 973 -5.21 14.44 -28.45
N ALA A 974 -5.89 14.17 -29.56
CA ALA A 974 -6.08 12.83 -30.12
C ALA A 974 -5.57 12.85 -31.58
N ASN A 975 -4.67 11.94 -31.90
CA ASN A 975 -4.05 11.79 -33.22
C ASN A 975 -4.50 10.48 -33.86
N PHE A 976 -4.96 10.56 -35.11
CA PHE A 976 -5.54 9.45 -35.87
C PHE A 976 -4.58 8.96 -36.95
N PHE A 977 -4.51 7.66 -37.22
CA PHE A 977 -3.57 7.03 -38.18
C PHE A 977 -4.22 5.89 -38.97
N ASP A 978 -3.79 5.73 -40.23
CA ASP A 978 -4.19 4.68 -41.18
C ASP A 978 -2.99 4.02 -41.91
N ASP A 979 -1.74 4.23 -41.47
CA ASP A 979 -0.56 3.60 -42.08
C ASP A 979 -0.26 2.20 -41.51
N ASP A 980 -0.04 1.23 -42.41
CA ASP A 980 0.14 -0.19 -42.08
C ASP A 980 1.25 -0.44 -41.04
N ALA A 981 2.32 0.35 -41.04
CA ALA A 981 3.49 0.12 -40.19
C ALA A 981 3.24 0.54 -38.73
N THR A 982 2.55 1.66 -38.51
CA THR A 982 2.10 2.08 -37.18
C THR A 982 0.97 1.17 -36.69
N LEU A 983 0.01 0.84 -37.55
CA LEU A 983 -1.07 -0.10 -37.23
C LEU A 983 -0.56 -1.48 -36.81
N ALA A 984 0.44 -2.04 -37.51
CA ALA A 984 1.05 -3.32 -37.15
C ALA A 984 1.71 -3.28 -35.75
N GLY A 985 2.48 -2.23 -35.45
CA GLY A 985 3.11 -2.04 -34.15
C GLY A 985 2.11 -1.96 -33.00
N TYR A 986 1.08 -1.11 -33.15
CA TYR A 986 0.04 -0.95 -32.13
C TYR A 986 -0.86 -2.19 -32.01
N THR A 987 -1.09 -2.94 -33.10
CA THR A 987 -1.83 -4.21 -33.08
C THR A 987 -1.12 -5.26 -32.22
N VAL A 988 0.20 -5.44 -32.42
CA VAL A 988 0.98 -6.38 -31.62
C VAL A 988 1.13 -5.89 -30.18
N TYR A 989 1.36 -4.60 -29.94
CA TYR A 989 1.43 -4.02 -28.61
C TYR A 989 0.12 -4.19 -27.83
N PHE A 990 -1.03 -3.92 -28.45
CA PHE A 990 -2.32 -4.23 -27.85
C PHE A 990 -2.46 -5.72 -27.54
N GLN A 991 -2.04 -6.62 -28.44
CA GLN A 991 -2.08 -8.06 -28.18
C GLN A 991 -1.19 -8.46 -26.99
N ARG A 992 -0.04 -7.79 -26.77
CA ARG A 992 0.80 -7.98 -25.57
C ARG A 992 0.12 -7.46 -24.31
N LEU A 993 -0.47 -6.26 -24.32
CA LEU A 993 -1.25 -5.72 -23.20
C LEU A 993 -2.46 -6.61 -22.88
N TRP A 994 -3.10 -7.13 -23.91
CA TRP A 994 -4.20 -8.08 -23.83
C TRP A 994 -3.76 -9.37 -23.15
N LEU A 995 -2.69 -10.02 -23.62
CA LEU A 995 -2.20 -11.28 -23.04
C LEU A 995 -1.81 -11.14 -21.57
N GLN A 996 -1.12 -10.04 -21.20
CA GLN A 996 -0.71 -9.76 -19.82
C GLN A 996 -1.87 -9.38 -18.87
N GLY A 997 -2.98 -8.87 -19.39
CA GLY A 997 -4.13 -8.48 -18.57
C GLY A 997 -4.98 -9.67 -18.09
N TRP A 998 -5.51 -9.58 -16.88
CA TRP A 998 -6.41 -10.58 -16.29
C TRP A 998 -7.88 -10.15 -16.40
N LYS A 999 -8.83 -11.09 -16.38
CA LYS A 999 -10.26 -10.73 -16.41
C LYS A 999 -10.72 -10.11 -15.07
N PRO A 1000 -11.58 -9.08 -15.08
CA PRO A 1000 -12.17 -8.56 -13.85
C PRO A 1000 -13.02 -9.63 -13.15
N ALA A 1001 -13.06 -9.60 -11.82
CA ALA A 1001 -13.93 -10.47 -11.04
C ALA A 1001 -15.42 -10.23 -11.39
N PRO A 1002 -16.29 -11.26 -11.40
CA PRO A 1002 -17.70 -11.09 -11.73
C PRO A 1002 -18.41 -10.16 -10.73
N PRO A 1003 -19.21 -9.19 -11.18
CA PRO A 1003 -19.80 -8.17 -10.32
C PRO A 1003 -20.84 -8.79 -9.36
N LYS A 1004 -20.55 -8.75 -8.06
CA LYS A 1004 -21.37 -9.37 -7.00
C LYS A 1004 -22.80 -8.79 -6.87
N ARG A 1005 -23.07 -7.61 -7.46
CA ARG A 1005 -24.38 -6.93 -7.51
C ARG A 1005 -24.48 -6.15 -8.82
N LYS A 1006 -25.71 -5.90 -9.31
CA LYS A 1006 -25.95 -5.05 -10.50
C LYS A 1006 -25.34 -3.64 -10.29
N PRO A 1007 -24.54 -3.11 -11.24
CA PRO A 1007 -24.02 -1.75 -11.15
C PRO A 1007 -25.15 -0.73 -10.99
N LYS A 1008 -24.97 0.25 -10.08
CA LYS A 1008 -25.87 1.40 -10.02
C LYS A 1008 -25.73 2.21 -11.31
N PRO A 1009 -26.84 2.69 -11.93
CA PRO A 1009 -26.76 3.63 -13.04
C PRO A 1009 -25.91 4.85 -12.65
N ARG A 1010 -24.99 5.26 -13.54
CA ARG A 1010 -24.16 6.46 -13.33
C ARG A 1010 -24.99 7.71 -13.52
N GLY A 1011 -25.75 8.08 -12.49
CA GLY A 1011 -26.48 9.33 -12.41
C GLY A 1011 -25.53 10.53 -12.34
N ILE A 1012 -24.99 10.95 -13.48
CA ILE A 1012 -24.61 12.35 -13.65
C ILE A 1012 -25.91 13.13 -13.53
N ALA A 1013 -26.06 13.93 -12.48
CA ALA A 1013 -27.19 14.82 -12.34
C ALA A 1013 -27.17 15.80 -13.53
N ALA A 1014 -28.08 15.60 -14.49
CA ALA A 1014 -28.31 16.51 -15.58
C ALA A 1014 -28.89 17.81 -15.00
N ARG A 1015 -28.00 18.70 -14.53
CA ARG A 1015 -28.37 20.08 -14.23
C ARG A 1015 -28.90 20.67 -15.53
N ALA A 1016 -30.21 20.93 -15.55
CA ALA A 1016 -30.84 21.71 -16.60
C ALA A 1016 -30.05 23.02 -16.83
N PRO A 1017 -29.99 23.54 -18.07
CA PRO A 1017 -29.36 24.82 -18.32
C PRO A 1017 -29.97 25.88 -17.39
N PRO A 1018 -29.15 26.77 -16.78
CA PRO A 1018 -29.68 27.80 -15.90
C PRO A 1018 -30.64 28.71 -16.67
N HIS A 1019 -31.76 29.07 -16.04
CA HIS A 1019 -32.67 30.06 -16.60
C HIS A 1019 -31.95 31.41 -16.77
N ASN A 1020 -31.97 31.97 -17.97
CA ASN A 1020 -31.55 33.35 -18.21
C ASN A 1020 -32.69 34.30 -17.82
N ASP A 1021 -32.68 34.76 -16.56
CA ASP A 1021 -33.47 35.93 -16.16
C ASP A 1021 -32.85 37.22 -16.73
N SER A 1022 -33.14 37.50 -18.00
CA SER A 1022 -32.84 38.77 -18.66
C SER A 1022 -33.94 39.10 -19.67
N GLY A 1023 -35.04 39.66 -19.18
CA GLY A 1023 -36.25 39.87 -19.98
C GLY A 1023 -36.16 41.06 -20.93
N SER A 1024 -36.41 40.81 -22.22
CA SER A 1024 -37.13 41.70 -23.15
C SER A 1024 -37.61 40.88 -24.36
N PRO A 1025 -38.83 41.11 -24.88
CA PRO A 1025 -39.47 40.20 -25.83
C PRO A 1025 -39.16 40.54 -27.30
N LEU A 1026 -39.25 39.53 -28.17
CA LEU A 1026 -39.59 39.68 -29.58
C LEU A 1026 -40.21 38.37 -30.12
N GLU A 1027 -41.11 38.51 -31.07
CA GLU A 1027 -42.06 37.48 -31.55
C GLU A 1027 -41.36 36.43 -32.44
N SER A 1028 -41.85 35.19 -32.65
CA SER A 1028 -43.19 34.80 -33.12
C SER A 1028 -43.30 33.26 -33.28
N ALA A 1029 -44.51 32.74 -33.54
CA ALA A 1029 -44.91 31.45 -34.19
C ALA A 1029 -43.96 30.21 -34.16
N SER A 1030 -44.39 28.97 -33.90
CA SER A 1030 -45.69 28.33 -34.22
C SER A 1030 -45.95 27.07 -33.34
N PRO A 1031 -47.07 26.31 -33.49
CA PRO A 1031 -47.73 25.63 -32.36
C PRO A 1031 -47.25 24.22 -32.00
N ALA A 1032 -47.67 23.78 -30.80
CA ALA A 1032 -47.47 22.42 -30.27
C ALA A 1032 -48.78 21.60 -30.24
N VAL A 1033 -48.69 20.32 -30.57
CA VAL A 1033 -49.69 19.25 -30.34
C VAL A 1033 -48.94 17.89 -30.25
N PRO A 1034 -49.47 16.82 -29.60
CA PRO A 1034 -48.80 16.38 -28.37
C PRO A 1034 -48.62 14.85 -28.20
N VAL A 1035 -47.89 14.48 -27.13
CA VAL A 1035 -47.96 13.23 -26.33
C VAL A 1035 -47.86 11.88 -27.07
N GLY A 1036 -46.86 11.08 -26.67
CA GLY A 1036 -46.78 9.65 -26.96
C GLY A 1036 -45.85 8.94 -25.98
N ALA A 1037 -46.39 8.41 -24.89
CA ALA A 1037 -45.62 7.67 -23.87
C ALA A 1037 -45.74 6.14 -24.05
N SER A 1038 -44.83 5.42 -23.39
CA SER A 1038 -44.54 3.97 -23.51
C SER A 1038 -43.55 3.62 -24.65
N ARG A 1039 -42.64 2.66 -24.46
CA ARG A 1039 -42.51 1.71 -23.33
C ARG A 1039 -41.07 1.46 -22.91
#